data_AF-A0A0P7BKG7-F1
#
_entry.id   AF-A0A0P7BKG7-F1
#
_cell.length_a   1.000
_cell.length_b   1.000
_cell.length_c   1.000
_cell.angle_alpha   90.00
_cell.angle_beta   90.00
_cell.angle_gamma   90.00
#
_symmetry.space_group_name_H-M   'P 1'
#
loop_
_entity.id
_entity.type
_entity.pdbx_description
1 polymer ?
#
loop_
_entity_poly.entity_id
_entity_poly.type
_entity_poly.pdbx_seq_one_letter_code
_entity_poly.pdbx_strand_id
1 'polypeptide(L)'
;MPSDQLVPQNQPETSIESLTLDNSSLLMLSQQIWLDTDRVVRIYDAPSDVVAFLGDGLFTIAGCLYWACTYYAVSLWKKTKNLKLPNPTHKDRLDRMFNHSKHLADHDFLLSLAQARLDFRKKGFIDRQHVQEYYSDNDMLVKVHEKIKDEYAEKNEAIQWWRKPQEVETYMRQHLTAEELADLQDIVEGRGSEKALNAFAPLFETLASNFVCFGDGPRWNVVHVSMTLEVSDTDNVSLRLLTHTTKTLALDLQVGADQFADTGLSAPVTAVQLDHSMRAALVLLISSFDPWTHILTSKFSEHYVYFPPVPVGPVGQPDIAYTPNHDAYLARVKRRQETEKLDSTLPAGYPEKLVSDLVWDGRDLAKSYDWNYRLTEADLKELDEALRGFKALNVPLGQISQETFVLPKLHDSLRAISREIHQGHGFKVVRGIPVDKYTREENLIVYAGLASHIAPVRGRQDHLWQGQPADVVVSHIKDISKEVDASRIGAPAYTAEKQVFHTDAGDVIALFALGEAAEGGQSYLSSSWQVYNELARTRPDLIRTLAEPWASDEFGRAGKRFTLRPLVHHQPATAETPERLIIQYARRQFTGYWGLPRSADIPPITEAQAEALDTLHFLAEKYAASLDFHKGDIQFVNNLSIFHARGGFKDSPEKQRHLVRLWLRDPELAWKTPEALQPRWDNLYEGVTPEKTVFPLEPTIRSSSDASNVQAAQRVGKT
;
A
#
# COMPACT_ATOMS: atom_id res chain seq x y z
N MET A 1 -37.23 26.01 53.16
CA MET A 1 -38.70 25.92 53.11
C MET A 1 -39.25 27.28 53.50
N PRO A 2 -40.07 27.98 52.70
CA PRO A 2 -40.70 27.65 51.40
C PRO A 2 -40.10 28.51 50.23
N SER A 3 -40.01 28.15 48.93
CA SER A 3 -41.01 27.80 47.87
C SER A 3 -42.07 28.92 47.69
N ASP A 4 -42.42 29.49 46.53
CA ASP A 4 -42.24 29.23 45.09
C ASP A 4 -42.57 30.54 44.33
N GLN A 5 -42.11 30.69 43.08
CA GLN A 5 -42.95 30.83 41.86
C GLN A 5 -42.21 31.48 40.67
N LEU A 6 -42.46 30.90 39.49
CA LEU A 6 -41.79 31.09 38.20
C LEU A 6 -42.66 31.89 37.20
N VAL A 7 -41.99 32.72 36.37
CA VAL A 7 -42.19 32.93 34.89
C VAL A 7 -43.38 33.85 34.45
N PRO A 8 -43.36 34.57 33.28
CA PRO A 8 -42.49 34.46 32.07
C PRO A 8 -41.88 35.74 31.42
N GLN A 9 -40.94 35.42 30.52
CA GLN A 9 -40.35 36.09 29.33
C GLN A 9 -41.01 37.34 28.69
N ASN A 10 -40.18 38.34 28.31
CA ASN A 10 -39.88 38.67 26.89
C ASN A 10 -38.85 39.82 26.74
N GLN A 11 -37.99 39.67 25.72
CA GLN A 11 -36.92 40.55 25.20
C GLN A 11 -37.46 41.87 24.57
N PRO A 12 -36.66 42.94 24.24
CA PRO A 12 -35.48 42.86 23.32
C PRO A 12 -34.31 43.87 23.48
N GLU A 13 -33.21 43.58 22.75
CA GLU A 13 -32.24 44.46 22.01
C GLU A 13 -31.63 45.71 22.70
N THR A 14 -30.38 46.18 22.55
CA THR A 14 -29.20 45.96 21.67
C THR A 14 -28.04 46.83 22.23
N SER A 15 -26.82 46.67 21.68
CA SER A 15 -25.59 47.52 21.77
C SER A 15 -24.69 47.31 23.00
N ILE A 16 -23.49 46.71 22.90
CA ILE A 16 -22.22 47.06 22.21
C ILE A 16 -21.35 48.05 23.02
N GLU A 17 -20.06 47.67 23.09
CA GLU A 17 -18.84 48.38 23.55
C GLU A 17 -18.43 48.20 25.02
N SER A 18 -17.43 47.34 25.31
CA SER A 18 -15.96 47.58 25.25
C SER A 18 -15.48 48.24 26.55
N LEU A 19 -14.49 47.79 27.33
CA LEU A 19 -13.17 47.21 27.07
C LEU A 19 -12.60 46.67 28.42
N THR A 20 -11.84 45.55 28.37
CA THR A 20 -10.59 45.21 29.10
C THR A 20 -10.47 45.44 30.62
N LEU A 21 -9.82 44.65 31.47
CA LEU A 21 -8.86 43.53 31.43
C LEU A 21 -8.70 43.17 32.93
N ASP A 22 -8.64 41.90 33.34
CA ASP A 22 -7.48 41.41 34.12
C ASP A 22 -7.50 39.88 34.34
N ASN A 23 -6.29 39.33 34.29
CA ASN A 23 -5.94 37.95 34.54
C ASN A 23 -6.07 37.58 36.01
N SER A 24 -6.82 36.52 36.35
CA SER A 24 -6.44 35.54 37.39
C SER A 24 -7.55 34.54 37.69
N SER A 25 -7.61 33.44 36.94
CA SER A 25 -8.08 32.13 37.46
C SER A 25 -7.94 31.05 36.39
N LEU A 26 -6.69 30.65 36.14
CA LEU A 26 -6.36 29.33 35.60
C LEU A 26 -6.46 28.33 36.77
N LEU A 27 -7.43 27.41 36.73
CA LEU A 27 -7.28 26.03 37.22
C LEU A 27 -8.57 25.20 37.02
N MET A 28 -8.38 24.01 36.43
CA MET A 28 -9.24 22.81 36.41
C MET A 28 -10.39 22.82 35.38
N LEU A 29 -10.21 22.20 34.20
CA LEU A 29 -10.59 20.79 33.86
C LEU A 29 -12.12 20.66 33.69
N SER A 30 -12.70 20.03 32.67
CA SER A 30 -12.28 18.92 31.82
C SER A 30 -13.45 18.58 30.87
N GLN A 31 -13.17 17.73 29.88
CA GLN A 31 -14.13 17.07 28.97
C GLN A 31 -14.60 17.88 27.76
N GLN A 32 -13.69 18.15 26.82
CA GLN A 32 -14.09 18.14 25.42
C GLN A 32 -14.15 16.68 24.97
N ILE A 33 -15.39 16.17 24.93
CA ILE A 33 -15.78 15.03 24.10
C ILE A 33 -15.41 15.42 22.67
N TRP A 34 -14.32 14.85 22.14
CA TRP A 34 -13.99 14.95 20.73
C TRP A 34 -15.03 14.14 19.95
N LEU A 35 -16.10 14.81 19.52
CA LEU A 35 -16.90 14.36 18.38
C LEU A 35 -16.06 14.63 17.13
N ASP A 36 -15.25 13.65 16.77
CA ASP A 36 -14.50 13.62 15.53
C ASP A 36 -15.49 13.56 14.37
N THR A 37 -15.83 14.71 13.79
CA THR A 37 -16.65 14.81 12.58
C THR A 37 -15.81 14.94 11.32
N ASP A 38 -14.70 14.22 11.23
CA ASP A 38 -14.09 13.87 9.93
C ASP A 38 -14.90 12.74 9.27
N ARG A 39 -16.12 13.09 8.88
CA ARG A 39 -16.91 12.32 7.91
C ARG A 39 -16.31 12.49 6.53
N VAL A 40 -15.18 11.82 6.26
CA VAL A 40 -14.94 11.32 4.90
C VAL A 40 -15.99 10.23 4.69
N VAL A 41 -17.12 10.57 4.08
CA VAL A 41 -18.10 9.56 3.67
C VAL A 41 -17.43 8.75 2.56
N ARG A 42 -16.87 7.62 2.93
CA ARG A 42 -16.31 6.64 2.00
C ARG A 42 -17.45 5.84 1.44
N ILE A 43 -17.39 5.59 0.14
CA ILE A 43 -18.44 4.83 -0.53
C ILE A 43 -17.85 3.50 -0.92
N TYR A 44 -18.38 2.47 -0.26
CA TYR A 44 -17.90 1.10 -0.26
C TYR A 44 -18.65 0.22 -1.24
N ASP A 45 -19.86 0.62 -1.64
CA ASP A 45 -20.61 -0.07 -2.69
C ASP A 45 -19.96 0.20 -4.04
N ALA A 46 -19.62 -0.87 -4.76
CA ALA A 46 -19.08 -0.77 -6.10
C ALA A 46 -20.13 -0.16 -7.04
N PRO A 47 -19.76 0.83 -7.88
CA PRO A 47 -20.64 1.31 -8.93
C PRO A 47 -21.15 0.15 -9.80
N SER A 48 -22.45 0.14 -10.10
CA SER A 48 -23.11 -0.99 -10.78
C SER A 48 -22.49 -1.34 -12.13
N ASP A 49 -21.88 -0.37 -12.81
CA ASP A 49 -21.20 -0.54 -14.10
C ASP A 49 -19.83 -1.22 -13.99
N VAL A 50 -19.19 -1.25 -12.81
CA VAL A 50 -17.89 -1.91 -12.60
C VAL A 50 -17.99 -3.26 -11.91
N VAL A 51 -19.13 -3.62 -11.31
CA VAL A 51 -19.30 -4.86 -10.53
C VAL A 51 -18.84 -6.10 -11.31
N ALA A 52 -19.16 -6.18 -12.59
CA ALA A 52 -18.79 -7.31 -13.47
C ALA A 52 -17.28 -7.42 -13.77
N PHE A 53 -16.50 -6.37 -13.45
CA PHE A 53 -15.06 -6.27 -13.73
C PHE A 53 -14.22 -6.19 -12.45
N LEU A 54 -14.81 -6.50 -11.29
CA LEU A 54 -14.17 -6.58 -9.98
C LEU A 54 -14.09 -8.05 -9.51
N GLY A 55 -13.27 -8.33 -8.50
CA GLY A 55 -13.05 -9.70 -8.01
C GLY A 55 -12.53 -10.61 -9.12
N ASP A 56 -13.15 -11.77 -9.31
CA ASP A 56 -12.83 -12.70 -10.41
C ASP A 56 -12.94 -12.05 -11.79
N GLY A 57 -13.81 -11.03 -11.94
CA GLY A 57 -13.97 -10.26 -13.17
C GLY A 57 -12.71 -9.52 -13.59
N LEU A 58 -11.79 -9.22 -12.67
CA LEU A 58 -10.48 -8.60 -12.98
C LEU A 58 -9.61 -9.49 -13.87
N PHE A 59 -9.80 -10.80 -13.76
CA PHE A 59 -9.02 -11.83 -14.44
C PHE A 59 -9.74 -12.37 -15.68
N THR A 60 -10.73 -11.63 -16.19
CA THR A 60 -11.37 -11.90 -17.48
C THR A 60 -10.79 -11.00 -18.55
N ILE A 61 -10.86 -11.44 -19.82
CA ILE A 61 -10.42 -10.62 -20.96
C ILE A 61 -11.25 -9.32 -21.01
N ALA A 62 -12.56 -9.41 -20.73
CA ALA A 62 -13.45 -8.26 -20.65
C ALA A 62 -13.07 -7.28 -19.54
N GLY A 63 -12.71 -7.79 -18.34
CA GLY A 63 -12.24 -6.96 -17.23
C GLY A 63 -10.93 -6.25 -17.55
N CYS A 64 -9.99 -6.98 -18.16
CA CYS A 64 -8.73 -6.43 -18.65
C CYS A 64 -8.97 -5.28 -19.64
N LEU A 65 -9.83 -5.49 -20.64
CA LEU A 65 -10.21 -4.47 -21.63
C LEU A 65 -10.88 -3.26 -20.99
N TYR A 66 -11.83 -3.47 -20.07
CA TYR A 66 -12.53 -2.39 -19.37
C TYR A 66 -11.54 -1.47 -18.63
N TRP A 67 -10.65 -2.07 -17.84
CA TRP A 67 -9.69 -1.31 -17.04
C TRP A 67 -8.59 -0.68 -17.89
N ALA A 68 -8.15 -1.33 -18.97
CA ALA A 68 -7.21 -0.76 -19.93
C ALA A 68 -7.79 0.50 -20.60
N CYS A 69 -9.05 0.47 -21.03
CA CYS A 69 -9.74 1.63 -21.61
C CYS A 69 -9.89 2.77 -20.60
N THR A 70 -10.31 2.44 -19.38
CA THR A 70 -10.48 3.43 -18.29
C THR A 70 -9.16 4.11 -17.95
N TYR A 71 -8.07 3.33 -17.84
CA TYR A 71 -6.74 3.87 -17.61
C TYR A 71 -6.24 4.72 -18.78
N TYR A 72 -6.44 4.24 -20.01
CA TYR A 72 -6.03 4.94 -21.23
C TYR A 72 -6.69 6.33 -21.33
N ALA A 73 -8.01 6.41 -21.13
CA ALA A 73 -8.74 7.68 -21.14
C ALA A 73 -8.25 8.67 -20.08
N VAL A 74 -8.10 8.22 -18.83
CA VAL A 74 -7.57 9.06 -17.73
C VAL A 74 -6.13 9.51 -18.03
N SER A 75 -5.30 8.65 -18.62
CA SER A 75 -3.92 8.97 -18.96
C SER A 75 -3.83 10.03 -20.07
N LEU A 76 -4.66 9.94 -21.11
CA LEU A 76 -4.75 10.94 -22.17
C LEU A 76 -5.18 12.29 -21.60
N TRP A 77 -6.16 12.30 -20.70
CA TRP A 77 -6.67 13.51 -20.08
C TRP A 77 -5.67 14.21 -19.17
N LYS A 78 -4.90 13.44 -18.39
CA LYS A 78 -3.80 14.00 -17.57
C LYS A 78 -2.72 14.62 -18.45
N LYS A 79 -2.43 13.99 -19.59
CA LYS A 79 -1.48 14.52 -20.58
C LYS A 79 -2.00 15.80 -21.25
N THR A 80 -3.29 15.94 -21.53
CA THR A 80 -3.84 17.19 -22.10
C THR A 80 -3.88 18.33 -21.08
N LYS A 81 -4.16 18.05 -19.79
CA LYS A 81 -4.19 19.07 -18.71
C LYS A 81 -2.80 19.53 -18.25
N ASN A 82 -1.78 18.67 -18.25
CA ASN A 82 -0.43 19.00 -17.78
C ASN A 82 0.45 19.74 -18.80
N LEU A 83 0.01 19.89 -20.05
CA LEU A 83 0.76 20.59 -21.09
C LEU A 83 0.29 22.04 -21.20
N LYS A 84 1.24 23.00 -21.21
CA LYS A 84 0.96 24.44 -21.44
C LYS A 84 0.25 24.71 -22.77
N LEU A 85 0.33 23.78 -23.72
CA LEU A 85 -0.43 23.73 -24.96
C LEU A 85 -0.91 22.28 -25.19
N PRO A 86 -2.22 22.02 -25.30
CA PRO A 86 -2.73 20.67 -25.50
C PRO A 86 -2.24 20.10 -26.84
N ASN A 87 -1.70 18.88 -26.82
CA ASN A 87 -1.34 18.16 -28.05
C ASN A 87 -2.64 17.85 -28.83
N PRO A 88 -2.80 18.37 -30.07
CA PRO A 88 -4.03 18.18 -30.86
C PRO A 88 -4.38 16.70 -31.04
N THR A 89 -3.39 15.82 -31.22
CA THR A 89 -3.62 14.38 -31.38
C THR A 89 -4.25 13.71 -30.14
N HIS A 90 -3.92 14.17 -28.93
CA HIS A 90 -4.55 13.63 -27.71
C HIS A 90 -5.97 14.14 -27.55
N LYS A 91 -6.21 15.40 -27.93
CA LYS A 91 -7.55 16.00 -27.92
C LYS A 91 -8.46 15.30 -28.92
N ASP A 92 -8.01 15.09 -30.15
CA ASP A 92 -8.77 14.40 -31.20
C ASP A 92 -9.16 12.97 -30.79
N ARG A 93 -8.28 12.26 -30.06
CA ARG A 93 -8.58 10.93 -29.52
C ARG A 93 -9.66 10.95 -28.44
N LEU A 94 -9.63 11.93 -27.55
CA LEU A 94 -10.66 12.13 -26.53
C LEU A 94 -11.99 12.56 -27.16
N ASP A 95 -11.94 13.47 -28.13
CA ASP A 95 -13.11 13.91 -28.89
C ASP A 95 -13.80 12.72 -29.58
N ARG A 96 -13.02 11.80 -30.17
CA ARG A 96 -13.57 10.55 -30.74
C ARG A 96 -14.23 9.64 -29.70
N MET A 97 -13.70 9.57 -28.48
CA MET A 97 -14.24 8.71 -27.42
C MET A 97 -15.58 9.20 -26.87
N PHE A 98 -15.78 10.54 -26.81
CA PHE A 98 -16.88 11.14 -26.07
C PHE A 98 -17.86 11.95 -26.94
N ASN A 99 -17.49 12.44 -28.13
CA ASN A 99 -18.36 13.32 -28.93
C ASN A 99 -19.37 12.58 -29.83
N HIS A 100 -19.49 11.25 -29.74
CA HIS A 100 -20.45 10.50 -30.55
C HIS A 100 -21.91 10.68 -30.09
N SER A 101 -22.12 11.23 -28.89
CA SER A 101 -23.44 11.60 -28.36
C SER A 101 -23.42 12.97 -27.71
N LYS A 102 -24.51 13.74 -27.89
CA LYS A 102 -24.71 15.03 -27.21
C LYS A 102 -24.83 14.89 -25.68
N HIS A 103 -25.10 13.69 -25.17
CA HIS A 103 -25.29 13.41 -23.75
C HIS A 103 -23.98 13.21 -22.98
N LEU A 104 -22.84 13.25 -23.66
CA LEU A 104 -21.50 13.10 -23.08
C LEU A 104 -20.71 14.42 -23.04
N ALA A 105 -21.39 15.56 -23.16
CA ALA A 105 -20.75 16.87 -23.33
C ALA A 105 -19.91 17.33 -22.11
N ASP A 106 -20.18 16.81 -20.91
CA ASP A 106 -19.42 17.15 -19.69
C ASP A 106 -18.25 16.19 -19.49
N HIS A 107 -17.14 16.49 -20.17
CA HIS A 107 -15.97 15.62 -20.12
C HIS A 107 -15.23 15.65 -18.77
N ASP A 108 -15.28 16.77 -18.03
CA ASP A 108 -14.65 16.85 -16.71
C ASP A 108 -15.40 16.00 -15.68
N PHE A 109 -16.73 15.95 -15.79
CA PHE A 109 -17.57 15.03 -15.04
C PHE A 109 -17.25 13.56 -15.39
N LEU A 110 -17.24 13.20 -16.67
CA LEU A 110 -16.92 11.84 -17.13
C LEU A 110 -15.52 11.37 -16.72
N LEU A 111 -14.55 12.29 -16.67
CA LEU A 111 -13.22 11.99 -16.15
C LEU A 111 -13.23 11.73 -14.65
N SER A 112 -13.92 12.58 -13.89
CA SER A 112 -14.02 12.42 -12.43
C SER A 112 -14.63 11.05 -12.09
N LEU A 113 -15.58 10.59 -12.90
CA LEU A 113 -16.13 9.25 -12.85
C LEU A 113 -15.13 8.14 -13.17
N ALA A 114 -14.35 8.28 -14.25
CA ALA A 114 -13.31 7.31 -14.59
C ALA A 114 -12.22 7.25 -13.50
N GLN A 115 -11.84 8.38 -12.94
CA GLN A 115 -10.88 8.46 -11.83
C GLN A 115 -11.45 7.84 -10.55
N ALA A 116 -12.73 8.06 -10.24
CA ALA A 116 -13.41 7.41 -9.12
C ALA A 116 -13.41 5.88 -9.24
N ARG A 117 -13.58 5.33 -10.45
CA ARG A 117 -13.52 3.88 -10.70
C ARG A 117 -12.12 3.32 -10.52
N LEU A 118 -11.09 4.04 -10.98
CA LEU A 118 -9.70 3.67 -10.73
C LEU A 118 -9.35 3.75 -9.23
N ASP A 119 -9.88 4.75 -8.53
CA ASP A 119 -9.74 4.90 -7.08
C ASP A 119 -10.43 3.74 -6.35
N PHE A 120 -11.66 3.39 -6.73
CA PHE A 120 -12.38 2.25 -6.18
C PHE A 120 -11.62 0.93 -6.42
N ARG A 121 -11.16 0.69 -7.65
CA ARG A 121 -10.35 -0.50 -7.98
C ARG A 121 -9.09 -0.59 -7.13
N LYS A 122 -8.43 0.56 -6.87
CA LYS A 122 -7.17 0.60 -6.12
C LYS A 122 -7.36 0.52 -4.61
N LYS A 123 -8.41 1.16 -4.08
CA LYS A 123 -8.59 1.43 -2.65
C LYS A 123 -9.72 0.61 -2.02
N GLY A 124 -10.64 0.06 -2.82
CA GLY A 124 -11.88 -0.56 -2.36
C GLY A 124 -12.95 0.41 -1.90
N PHE A 125 -12.74 1.73 -2.06
CA PHE A 125 -13.71 2.78 -1.75
C PHE A 125 -13.42 4.05 -2.55
N ILE A 126 -14.42 4.93 -2.67
CA ILE A 126 -14.28 6.28 -3.26
C ILE A 126 -14.28 7.33 -2.14
N ASP A 127 -13.35 8.28 -2.23
CA ASP A 127 -13.29 9.44 -1.34
C ASP A 127 -14.24 10.54 -1.82
N ARG A 128 -15.05 11.11 -0.91
CA ARG A 128 -16.09 12.11 -1.23
C ARG A 128 -15.52 13.40 -1.84
N GLN A 129 -14.24 13.71 -1.64
CA GLN A 129 -13.62 14.92 -2.21
C GLN A 129 -13.72 15.01 -3.74
N HIS A 130 -13.86 13.87 -4.44
CA HIS A 130 -13.97 13.86 -5.91
C HIS A 130 -15.40 13.74 -6.44
N VAL A 131 -16.41 13.58 -5.57
CA VAL A 131 -17.73 13.12 -6.01
C VAL A 131 -18.84 13.70 -5.14
N GLN A 132 -19.17 14.98 -5.34
CA GLN A 132 -20.21 15.66 -4.59
C GLN A 132 -21.61 15.50 -5.21
N GLU A 133 -21.70 15.16 -6.51
CA GLU A 133 -22.97 15.11 -7.27
C GLU A 133 -23.43 13.70 -7.72
N TYR A 134 -22.53 12.71 -7.76
CA TYR A 134 -22.86 11.36 -8.27
C TYR A 134 -23.77 10.55 -7.34
N TYR A 135 -23.63 10.71 -6.02
CA TYR A 135 -24.27 9.83 -5.05
C TYR A 135 -25.63 10.32 -4.53
N SER A 136 -26.09 11.46 -5.01
CA SER A 136 -27.50 11.85 -4.86
C SER A 136 -28.45 11.04 -5.75
N ASP A 137 -27.94 10.35 -6.78
CA ASP A 137 -28.77 9.63 -7.75
C ASP A 137 -28.00 8.44 -8.37
N ASN A 138 -28.05 7.26 -7.71
CA ASN A 138 -27.40 6.00 -8.13
C ASN A 138 -27.75 5.54 -9.56
N ASP A 139 -28.71 6.20 -10.21
CA ASP A 139 -29.30 5.83 -11.50
C ASP A 139 -28.85 6.76 -12.64
N MET A 140 -27.97 7.73 -12.37
CA MET A 140 -27.65 8.77 -13.36
C MET A 140 -26.91 8.23 -14.60
N LEU A 141 -26.02 7.25 -14.45
CA LEU A 141 -25.34 6.64 -15.61
C LEU A 141 -26.25 5.72 -16.43
N VAL A 142 -27.21 5.06 -15.78
CA VAL A 142 -28.27 4.32 -16.45
C VAL A 142 -29.08 5.30 -17.30
N LYS A 143 -29.45 6.45 -16.74
CA LYS A 143 -30.14 7.54 -17.46
C LYS A 143 -29.31 8.11 -18.62
N VAL A 144 -27.99 8.24 -18.48
CA VAL A 144 -27.11 8.68 -19.59
C VAL A 144 -27.08 7.62 -20.70
N HIS A 145 -26.93 6.35 -20.35
CA HIS A 145 -26.96 5.25 -21.30
C HIS A 145 -28.30 5.15 -22.04
N GLU A 146 -29.42 5.28 -21.33
CA GLU A 146 -30.77 5.30 -21.92
C GLU A 146 -30.95 6.47 -22.89
N LYS A 147 -30.49 7.68 -22.53
CA LYS A 147 -30.53 8.85 -23.42
C LYS A 147 -29.68 8.65 -24.68
N ILE A 148 -28.50 8.05 -24.55
CA ILE A 148 -27.66 7.69 -25.71
C ILE A 148 -28.43 6.69 -26.58
N LYS A 149 -29.06 5.67 -25.99
CA LYS A 149 -29.86 4.68 -26.73
C LYS A 149 -31.02 5.33 -27.49
N ASP A 150 -31.73 6.26 -26.88
CA ASP A 150 -32.82 7.01 -27.53
C ASP A 150 -32.30 7.87 -28.69
N GLU A 151 -31.16 8.54 -28.52
CA GLU A 151 -30.52 9.33 -29.59
C GLU A 151 -30.13 8.45 -30.79
N TYR A 152 -29.59 7.26 -30.56
CA TYR A 152 -29.27 6.31 -31.64
C TYR A 152 -30.54 5.82 -32.36
N ALA A 153 -31.62 5.56 -31.59
CA ALA A 153 -32.92 5.20 -32.17
C ALA A 153 -33.51 6.35 -33.02
N GLU A 154 -33.40 7.60 -32.57
CA GLU A 154 -33.82 8.80 -33.31
C GLU A 154 -33.02 8.99 -34.62
N LYS A 155 -31.72 8.68 -34.60
CA LYS A 155 -30.84 8.72 -35.79
C LYS A 155 -31.03 7.53 -36.73
N ASN A 156 -31.90 6.58 -36.39
CA ASN A 156 -32.06 5.31 -37.08
C ASN A 156 -30.74 4.51 -37.19
N GLU A 157 -29.85 4.72 -36.22
CA GLU A 157 -28.57 4.03 -36.10
C GLU A 157 -28.70 2.86 -35.14
N ALA A 158 -28.10 1.75 -35.54
CA ALA A 158 -28.25 0.48 -34.88
C ALA A 158 -27.28 0.36 -33.69
N ILE A 159 -27.75 0.60 -32.47
CA ILE A 159 -26.93 0.48 -31.24
C ILE A 159 -26.32 -0.92 -31.07
N GLN A 160 -26.94 -1.96 -31.65
CA GLN A 160 -26.44 -3.33 -31.66
C GLN A 160 -25.09 -3.51 -32.38
N TRP A 161 -24.61 -2.48 -33.10
CA TRP A 161 -23.29 -2.47 -33.73
C TRP A 161 -22.18 -2.15 -32.73
N TRP A 162 -22.52 -1.76 -31.49
CA TRP A 162 -21.59 -1.39 -30.44
C TRP A 162 -21.50 -2.48 -29.36
N ARG A 163 -20.38 -3.20 -29.33
CA ARG A 163 -20.14 -4.35 -28.44
C ARG A 163 -19.62 -3.94 -27.07
N LYS A 164 -20.17 -4.54 -26.01
CA LYS A 164 -19.67 -4.50 -24.63
C LYS A 164 -18.36 -5.29 -24.48
N PRO A 165 -17.56 -5.03 -23.43
CA PRO A 165 -16.35 -5.81 -23.14
C PRO A 165 -16.60 -7.33 -23.12
N GLN A 166 -17.69 -7.78 -22.50
CA GLN A 166 -18.05 -9.21 -22.44
C GLN A 166 -18.39 -9.81 -23.81
N GLU A 167 -18.98 -9.01 -24.70
CA GLU A 167 -19.28 -9.45 -26.07
C GLU A 167 -18.02 -9.50 -26.93
N VAL A 168 -17.08 -8.58 -26.72
CA VAL A 168 -15.74 -8.63 -27.34
C VAL A 168 -14.99 -9.87 -26.87
N GLU A 169 -14.99 -10.16 -25.58
CA GLU A 169 -14.42 -11.40 -25.04
C GLU A 169 -15.09 -12.64 -25.65
N THR A 170 -16.42 -12.66 -25.74
CA THR A 170 -17.16 -13.77 -26.36
C THR A 170 -16.74 -13.95 -27.82
N TYR A 171 -16.60 -12.84 -28.55
CA TYR A 171 -16.14 -12.86 -29.93
C TYR A 171 -14.69 -13.38 -30.03
N MET A 172 -13.78 -12.94 -29.16
CA MET A 172 -12.41 -13.46 -29.09
C MET A 172 -12.38 -14.97 -28.83
N ARG A 173 -13.20 -15.46 -27.89
CA ARG A 173 -13.32 -16.90 -27.58
C ARG A 173 -13.86 -17.73 -28.75
N GLN A 174 -14.61 -17.13 -29.67
CA GLN A 174 -15.15 -17.80 -30.85
C GLN A 174 -14.16 -17.83 -32.03
N HIS A 175 -13.19 -16.91 -32.08
CA HIS A 175 -12.33 -16.70 -33.25
C HIS A 175 -10.84 -17.02 -33.00
N LEU A 176 -10.40 -17.02 -31.75
CA LEU A 176 -9.04 -17.45 -31.36
C LEU A 176 -8.98 -18.97 -31.19
N THR A 177 -7.81 -19.54 -31.46
CA THR A 177 -7.53 -20.95 -31.15
C THR A 177 -7.48 -21.20 -29.64
N ALA A 178 -7.58 -22.47 -29.23
CA ALA A 178 -7.50 -22.84 -27.82
C ALA A 178 -6.15 -22.50 -27.18
N GLU A 179 -5.06 -22.54 -27.96
CA GLU A 179 -3.71 -22.18 -27.51
C GLU A 179 -3.57 -20.67 -27.32
N GLU A 180 -4.00 -19.88 -28.29
CA GLU A 180 -4.04 -18.41 -28.20
C GLU A 180 -4.92 -17.92 -27.07
N LEU A 181 -6.06 -18.57 -26.85
CA LEU A 181 -6.95 -18.24 -25.75
C LEU A 181 -6.34 -18.58 -24.38
N ALA A 182 -5.57 -19.67 -24.29
CA ALA A 182 -4.83 -20.03 -23.08
C ALA A 182 -3.71 -19.01 -22.80
N ASP A 183 -2.93 -18.64 -23.81
CA ASP A 183 -1.90 -17.59 -23.72
C ASP A 183 -2.50 -16.25 -23.31
N LEU A 184 -3.64 -15.87 -23.91
CA LEU A 184 -4.36 -14.65 -23.60
C LEU A 184 -4.89 -14.66 -22.16
N GLN A 185 -5.44 -15.79 -21.71
CA GLN A 185 -5.91 -15.97 -20.33
C GLN A 185 -4.74 -15.92 -19.34
N ASP A 186 -3.60 -16.52 -19.68
CA ASP A 186 -2.38 -16.44 -18.87
C ASP A 186 -1.86 -15.00 -18.80
N ILE A 187 -1.89 -14.22 -19.89
CA ILE A 187 -1.54 -12.78 -19.86
C ILE A 187 -2.48 -12.04 -18.90
N VAL A 188 -3.78 -12.26 -19.00
CA VAL A 188 -4.79 -11.61 -18.15
C VAL A 188 -4.61 -11.97 -16.68
N GLU A 189 -4.22 -13.21 -16.39
CA GLU A 189 -3.97 -13.70 -15.03
C GLU A 189 -2.52 -13.42 -14.54
N GLY A 190 -1.71 -12.71 -15.33
CA GLY A 190 -0.35 -12.32 -14.97
C GLY A 190 0.69 -13.45 -15.04
N ARG A 191 0.36 -14.57 -15.69
CA ARG A 191 1.23 -15.73 -15.95
C ARG A 191 1.74 -15.80 -17.39
N GLY A 192 1.33 -14.89 -18.26
CA GLY A 192 1.67 -14.89 -19.68
C GLY A 192 3.17 -14.75 -19.94
N SER A 193 3.66 -15.47 -20.94
CA SER A 193 5.05 -15.35 -21.38
C SER A 193 5.32 -14.00 -22.05
N GLU A 194 6.56 -13.51 -22.02
CA GLU A 194 6.95 -12.28 -22.72
C GLU A 194 6.67 -12.36 -24.23
N LYS A 195 6.82 -13.56 -24.81
CA LYS A 195 6.49 -13.84 -26.20
C LYS A 195 4.99 -13.64 -26.47
N ALA A 196 4.13 -14.23 -25.63
CA ALA A 196 2.68 -14.08 -25.75
C ALA A 196 2.25 -12.62 -25.52
N LEU A 197 2.84 -11.94 -24.52
CA LEU A 197 2.57 -10.53 -24.26
C LEU A 197 2.91 -9.65 -25.48
N ASN A 198 4.06 -9.87 -26.11
CA ASN A 198 4.46 -9.12 -27.31
C ASN A 198 3.54 -9.41 -28.51
N ALA A 199 2.98 -10.63 -28.60
CA ALA A 199 2.04 -10.99 -29.66
C ALA A 199 0.67 -10.32 -29.47
N PHE A 200 0.15 -10.27 -28.24
CA PHE A 200 -1.19 -9.75 -27.97
C PHE A 200 -1.24 -8.27 -27.54
N ALA A 201 -0.12 -7.64 -27.16
CA ALA A 201 -0.09 -6.23 -26.77
C ALA A 201 -0.64 -5.28 -27.86
N PRO A 202 -0.30 -5.42 -29.17
CA PRO A 202 -0.84 -4.56 -30.21
C PRO A 202 -2.37 -4.62 -30.33
N LEU A 203 -2.96 -5.80 -30.07
CA LEU A 203 -4.41 -6.00 -30.06
C LEU A 203 -5.08 -5.20 -28.92
N PHE A 204 -4.57 -5.32 -27.68
CA PHE A 204 -5.10 -4.55 -26.55
C PHE A 204 -4.87 -3.05 -26.70
N GLU A 205 -3.74 -2.62 -27.25
CA GLU A 205 -3.48 -1.21 -27.53
C GLU A 205 -4.44 -0.65 -28.58
N THR A 206 -4.72 -1.43 -29.63
CA THR A 206 -5.66 -1.04 -30.68
C THR A 206 -7.09 -0.96 -30.14
N LEU A 207 -7.51 -1.91 -29.31
CA LEU A 207 -8.82 -1.88 -28.67
C LEU A 207 -8.92 -0.71 -27.66
N ALA A 208 -7.93 -0.54 -26.79
CA ALA A 208 -7.92 0.54 -25.79
C ALA A 208 -7.85 1.94 -26.40
N SER A 209 -7.28 2.08 -27.60
CA SER A 209 -7.20 3.38 -28.27
C SER A 209 -8.42 3.72 -29.13
N ASN A 210 -9.26 2.75 -29.50
CA ASN A 210 -10.37 2.93 -30.46
C ASN A 210 -11.77 2.61 -29.90
N PHE A 211 -11.94 2.62 -28.57
CA PHE A 211 -13.27 2.52 -27.98
C PHE A 211 -14.02 3.86 -27.99
N VAL A 212 -15.35 3.82 -27.81
CA VAL A 212 -16.19 4.98 -27.47
C VAL A 212 -16.93 4.73 -26.15
N CYS A 213 -17.25 5.79 -25.40
CA CYS A 213 -17.84 5.67 -24.06
C CYS A 213 -19.37 5.78 -24.10
N PHE A 214 -20.10 4.77 -23.64
CA PHE A 214 -21.58 4.81 -23.57
C PHE A 214 -22.12 5.26 -22.20
N GLY A 215 -21.29 5.92 -21.38
CA GLY A 215 -21.59 6.31 -20.00
C GLY A 215 -21.44 5.19 -18.99
N ASP A 216 -21.87 3.97 -19.32
CA ASP A 216 -21.74 2.76 -18.51
C ASP A 216 -20.49 1.91 -18.85
N GLY A 217 -19.61 2.43 -19.72
CA GLY A 217 -18.34 1.78 -20.07
C GLY A 217 -17.96 1.88 -21.55
N PRO A 218 -16.83 1.27 -21.93
CA PRO A 218 -16.34 1.29 -23.30
C PRO A 218 -17.20 0.41 -24.23
N ARG A 219 -17.28 0.81 -25.50
CA ARG A 219 -17.87 0.04 -26.60
C ARG A 219 -16.98 0.08 -27.84
N TRP A 220 -17.10 -0.96 -28.66
CA TRP A 220 -16.43 -1.05 -29.95
C TRP A 220 -17.41 -1.35 -31.07
N ASN A 221 -17.18 -0.73 -32.24
CA ASN A 221 -17.94 -1.09 -33.41
C ASN A 221 -17.63 -2.53 -33.83
N VAL A 222 -18.64 -3.33 -34.15
CA VAL A 222 -18.51 -4.74 -34.54
C VAL A 222 -17.50 -4.94 -35.69
N VAL A 223 -17.49 -4.04 -36.68
CA VAL A 223 -16.56 -4.09 -37.81
C VAL A 223 -15.12 -3.88 -37.35
N HIS A 224 -14.91 -2.97 -36.40
CA HIS A 224 -13.59 -2.68 -35.84
C HIS A 224 -13.05 -3.86 -35.02
N VAL A 225 -13.91 -4.52 -34.24
CA VAL A 225 -13.54 -5.73 -33.47
C VAL A 225 -13.12 -6.85 -34.41
N SER A 226 -13.91 -7.12 -35.47
CA SER A 226 -13.60 -8.14 -36.46
C SER A 226 -12.28 -7.85 -37.19
N MET A 227 -12.09 -6.61 -37.68
CA MET A 227 -10.85 -6.23 -38.35
C MET A 227 -9.62 -6.30 -37.44
N THR A 228 -9.75 -5.88 -36.17
CA THR A 228 -8.60 -5.85 -35.25
C THR A 228 -8.09 -7.26 -34.96
N LEU A 229 -9.00 -8.24 -34.88
CA LEU A 229 -8.65 -9.64 -34.65
C LEU A 229 -8.12 -10.35 -35.91
N GLU A 230 -8.56 -9.93 -37.10
CA GLU A 230 -8.01 -10.43 -38.38
C GLU A 230 -6.62 -9.87 -38.70
N VAL A 231 -6.27 -8.68 -38.19
CA VAL A 231 -4.96 -8.03 -38.42
C VAL A 231 -3.87 -8.52 -37.46
N SER A 232 -4.23 -9.09 -36.29
CA SER A 232 -3.25 -9.66 -35.34
C SER A 232 -2.66 -11.02 -35.78
N ASP A 233 -3.19 -11.63 -36.83
CA ASP A 233 -2.82 -12.96 -37.35
C ASP A 233 -1.69 -12.88 -38.41
N THR A 234 -0.81 -11.87 -38.32
CA THR A 234 0.24 -11.64 -39.32
C THR A 234 1.51 -12.42 -39.04
N ASP A 235 1.42 -13.72 -39.29
CA ASP A 235 2.50 -14.50 -39.92
C ASP A 235 1.95 -15.25 -41.14
N ASN A 236 1.11 -14.61 -41.96
CA ASN A 236 0.93 -14.95 -43.38
C ASN A 236 0.08 -13.90 -44.12
N VAL A 237 0.71 -13.13 -45.01
CA VAL A 237 -0.02 -12.43 -46.06
C VAL A 237 -0.40 -13.46 -47.13
N SER A 238 -1.68 -13.88 -47.18
CA SER A 238 -2.49 -14.07 -48.40
C SER A 238 -3.78 -14.89 -48.13
N LEU A 239 -4.92 -14.40 -48.65
CA LEU A 239 -6.17 -15.15 -48.89
C LEU A 239 -6.97 -15.64 -47.67
N ARG A 240 -7.47 -14.72 -46.84
CA ARG A 240 -8.76 -14.87 -46.12
C ARG A 240 -9.75 -13.71 -46.33
N LEU A 241 -9.47 -12.85 -47.30
CA LEU A 241 -10.46 -11.90 -47.81
C LEU A 241 -11.54 -12.67 -48.60
N LEU A 242 -12.82 -12.36 -48.31
CA LEU A 242 -14.06 -12.67 -49.05
C LEU A 242 -14.91 -13.91 -48.74
N THR A 243 -14.57 -14.82 -47.82
CA THR A 243 -15.45 -15.99 -47.55
C THR A 243 -16.08 -16.06 -46.17
N HIS A 244 -15.56 -15.37 -45.14
CA HIS A 244 -16.16 -15.44 -43.80
C HIS A 244 -17.09 -14.26 -43.48
N THR A 245 -16.72 -13.03 -43.87
CA THR A 245 -17.51 -11.82 -43.61
C THR A 245 -18.88 -11.84 -44.31
N THR A 246 -18.97 -12.46 -45.50
CA THR A 246 -20.22 -12.61 -46.26
C THR A 246 -21.14 -13.71 -45.71
N LYS A 247 -20.59 -14.76 -45.07
CA LYS A 247 -21.41 -15.83 -44.46
C LYS A 247 -22.00 -15.41 -43.12
N THR A 248 -21.26 -14.66 -42.32
CA THR A 248 -21.74 -14.17 -41.00
C THR A 248 -22.80 -13.07 -41.17
N LEU A 249 -22.60 -12.13 -42.11
CA LEU A 249 -23.64 -11.14 -42.44
C LEU A 249 -24.92 -11.76 -43.05
N ALA A 250 -24.82 -12.86 -43.80
CA ALA A 250 -25.98 -13.52 -44.38
C ALA A 250 -26.79 -14.35 -43.36
N LEU A 251 -26.14 -14.91 -42.33
CA LEU A 251 -26.82 -15.65 -41.26
C LEU A 251 -27.56 -14.71 -40.28
N ASP A 252 -27.03 -13.52 -40.04
CA ASP A 252 -27.58 -12.56 -39.06
C ASP A 252 -28.78 -11.75 -39.60
N LEU A 253 -29.08 -11.81 -40.91
CA LEU A 253 -30.12 -10.98 -41.53
C LEU A 253 -31.48 -11.68 -41.78
N GLN A 254 -31.62 -13.01 -41.62
CA GLN A 254 -32.89 -13.74 -41.86
C GLN A 254 -33.63 -13.37 -43.17
N VAL A 255 -32.91 -13.04 -44.25
CA VAL A 255 -33.52 -12.80 -45.57
C VAL A 255 -33.30 -14.01 -46.47
N GLY A 256 -34.38 -14.54 -47.06
CA GLY A 256 -34.39 -15.77 -47.86
C GLY A 256 -33.47 -15.75 -49.08
N ALA A 257 -32.88 -16.90 -49.39
CA ALA A 257 -31.77 -17.09 -50.33
C ALA A 257 -32.11 -17.03 -51.84
N ASP A 258 -33.30 -16.58 -52.25
CA ASP A 258 -33.79 -16.77 -53.64
C ASP A 258 -33.82 -15.51 -54.53
N GLN A 259 -33.05 -14.46 -54.23
CA GLN A 259 -33.00 -13.25 -55.08
C GLN A 259 -31.65 -12.94 -55.76
N PHE A 260 -30.67 -13.85 -55.73
CA PHE A 260 -29.40 -13.67 -56.44
C PHE A 260 -29.21 -14.64 -57.64
N ALA A 261 -30.30 -15.08 -58.25
CA ALA A 261 -30.29 -15.86 -59.48
C ALA A 261 -30.54 -15.00 -60.72
N ASP A 262 -29.81 -13.88 -60.88
CA ASP A 262 -29.69 -13.26 -62.20
C ASP A 262 -28.49 -12.31 -62.23
N THR A 263 -27.34 -12.86 -62.62
CA THR A 263 -26.30 -12.24 -63.47
C THR A 263 -25.09 -13.16 -63.40
N GLY A 264 -25.08 -14.20 -64.24
CA GLY A 264 -23.99 -15.15 -64.31
C GLY A 264 -22.65 -14.49 -64.64
N LEU A 265 -21.57 -15.07 -64.12
CA LEU A 265 -20.31 -15.28 -64.84
C LEU A 265 -19.41 -16.20 -64.02
N SER A 266 -19.15 -17.36 -64.60
CA SER A 266 -18.18 -18.38 -64.22
C SER A 266 -16.74 -17.88 -64.39
N ALA A 267 -15.86 -18.31 -63.48
CA ALA A 267 -14.40 -18.10 -63.47
C ALA A 267 -13.68 -18.71 -64.70
N PRO A 268 -12.33 -18.65 -64.85
CA PRO A 268 -11.28 -17.88 -64.15
C PRO A 268 -10.33 -17.13 -65.13
N VAL A 269 -9.33 -16.36 -64.67
CA VAL A 269 -7.96 -16.22 -65.28
C VAL A 269 -7.09 -15.23 -64.46
N THR A 270 -5.80 -15.55 -64.51
CA THR A 270 -4.59 -15.12 -63.79
C THR A 270 -4.17 -13.65 -63.84
N ALA A 271 -3.33 -13.33 -62.85
CA ALA A 271 -2.36 -12.25 -62.70
C ALA A 271 -2.05 -11.31 -63.89
N VAL A 272 -1.89 -10.03 -63.51
CA VAL A 272 -1.09 -8.93 -64.11
C VAL A 272 -1.89 -7.78 -64.76
N GLN A 273 -1.50 -6.58 -64.32
CA GLN A 273 -1.69 -5.23 -64.89
C GLN A 273 -3.01 -4.50 -64.63
N LEU A 274 -3.04 -3.81 -63.48
CA LEU A 274 -3.89 -2.64 -63.26
C LEU A 274 -3.21 -1.38 -63.83
N ASP A 275 -3.94 -0.74 -64.74
CA ASP A 275 -3.61 0.49 -65.47
C ASP A 275 -3.66 1.75 -64.59
N HIS A 276 -2.88 2.74 -65.01
CA HIS A 276 -2.36 3.91 -64.30
C HIS A 276 -3.40 4.99 -63.95
N SER A 277 -4.67 4.83 -64.36
CA SER A 277 -5.72 5.85 -64.19
C SER A 277 -6.61 5.64 -62.96
N MET A 278 -6.54 4.48 -62.28
CA MET A 278 -7.19 4.25 -60.97
C MET A 278 -6.26 4.46 -59.76
N ARG A 279 -5.00 4.85 -59.98
CA ARG A 279 -4.11 5.32 -58.90
C ARG A 279 -4.38 6.78 -58.50
N ALA A 280 -5.05 7.57 -59.34
CA ALA A 280 -5.25 9.00 -59.07
C ALA A 280 -6.45 9.30 -58.13
N ALA A 281 -7.41 8.37 -57.99
CA ALA A 281 -8.60 8.59 -57.16
C ALA A 281 -8.49 8.01 -55.73
N LEU A 282 -7.54 7.09 -55.49
CA LEU A 282 -7.26 6.56 -54.15
C LEU A 282 -6.11 7.30 -53.43
N VAL A 283 -5.44 8.22 -54.14
CA VAL A 283 -4.32 9.05 -53.64
C VAL A 283 -4.80 10.37 -53.02
N LEU A 284 -6.11 10.67 -53.02
CA LEU A 284 -6.66 11.93 -52.49
C LEU A 284 -7.51 11.81 -51.22
N LEU A 285 -7.53 10.65 -50.55
CA LEU A 285 -8.17 10.51 -49.21
C LEU A 285 -7.25 9.91 -48.14
N ILE A 286 -5.99 9.66 -48.48
CA ILE A 286 -4.95 9.28 -47.51
C ILE A 286 -3.75 10.20 -47.76
N SER A 287 -3.82 11.43 -47.29
CA SER A 287 -2.65 12.26 -47.00
C SER A 287 -3.04 13.53 -46.24
N SER A 288 -2.93 13.47 -44.92
CA SER A 288 -2.39 14.55 -44.08
C SER A 288 -2.26 14.06 -42.64
N PHE A 289 -1.24 13.24 -42.38
CA PHE A 289 -0.07 13.67 -41.62
C PHE A 289 0.91 12.49 -41.49
N ASP A 290 2.04 12.70 -42.17
CA ASP A 290 3.31 11.98 -42.20
C ASP A 290 4.17 12.40 -40.99
N PRO A 291 5.45 11.98 -40.86
CA PRO A 291 6.09 10.66 -40.72
C PRO A 291 6.62 10.49 -39.27
N TRP A 292 7.15 9.32 -38.87
CA TRP A 292 8.39 9.13 -38.08
C TRP A 292 8.51 7.69 -37.57
N THR A 293 8.89 6.81 -38.49
CA THR A 293 9.69 5.60 -38.21
C THR A 293 11.15 6.00 -38.05
N HIS A 294 11.45 6.76 -37.00
CA HIS A 294 12.83 6.90 -36.49
C HIS A 294 12.90 7.31 -35.01
N ILE A 295 12.04 6.75 -34.16
CA ILE A 295 12.35 6.51 -32.74
C ILE A 295 11.82 5.12 -32.37
N LEU A 296 12.53 4.09 -32.81
CA LEU A 296 12.44 2.73 -32.27
C LEU A 296 13.52 2.48 -31.20
N THR A 297 14.05 3.53 -30.53
CA THR A 297 15.05 3.35 -29.46
C THR A 297 15.00 4.34 -28.28
N SER A 298 14.04 5.28 -28.14
CA SER A 298 14.09 6.22 -26.99
C SER A 298 12.82 6.93 -26.50
N LYS A 299 11.59 6.60 -26.92
CA LYS A 299 10.36 7.28 -26.43
C LYS A 299 9.15 6.39 -26.12
N PHE A 300 9.43 5.16 -25.68
CA PHE A 300 8.61 4.41 -24.73
C PHE A 300 9.44 4.06 -23.48
N SER A 301 10.38 4.95 -23.11
CA SER A 301 10.88 5.00 -21.74
C SER A 301 9.84 5.72 -20.90
N GLU A 302 9.34 5.01 -19.88
CA GLU A 302 8.27 5.40 -18.96
C GLU A 302 6.84 5.13 -19.47
N HIS A 303 6.20 4.16 -18.83
CA HIS A 303 4.78 3.80 -18.94
C HIS A 303 4.44 2.86 -20.12
N TYR A 304 4.89 1.61 -19.98
CA TYR A 304 4.04 0.45 -20.29
C TYR A 304 2.59 0.76 -19.84
N VAL A 305 1.59 0.22 -20.55
CA VAL A 305 0.29 -0.05 -19.93
C VAL A 305 0.60 -0.68 -18.58
N TYR A 306 0.49 0.11 -17.51
CA TYR A 306 0.75 -0.37 -16.17
C TYR A 306 -0.46 -1.24 -15.86
N PHE A 307 -0.42 -2.48 -16.35
CA PHE A 307 -0.82 -3.59 -15.53
C PHE A 307 0.03 -3.43 -14.28
N PRO A 308 -0.51 -3.00 -13.13
CA PRO A 308 0.09 -3.56 -11.94
C PRO A 308 -0.05 -5.07 -12.16
N PRO A 309 1.03 -5.86 -12.25
CA PRO A 309 0.93 -7.10 -11.52
C PRO A 309 0.60 -6.60 -10.12
N VAL A 310 -0.66 -6.79 -9.67
CA VAL A 310 -0.79 -7.11 -8.25
C VAL A 310 0.12 -8.31 -8.17
N PRO A 311 1.23 -8.22 -7.44
CA PRO A 311 2.09 -9.36 -7.32
C PRO A 311 1.30 -10.30 -6.44
N VAL A 312 0.52 -11.14 -7.12
CA VAL A 312 -0.22 -12.21 -6.50
C VAL A 312 0.90 -12.98 -5.84
N GLY A 313 0.78 -13.14 -4.52
CA GLY A 313 1.66 -14.02 -3.79
C GLY A 313 1.64 -15.41 -4.43
N PRO A 314 2.29 -16.38 -3.80
CA PRO A 314 2.27 -17.74 -4.33
C PRO A 314 0.85 -18.25 -4.55
N VAL A 315 0.67 -19.16 -5.51
CA VAL A 315 -0.64 -19.73 -5.84
C VAL A 315 -1.33 -20.24 -4.57
N GLY A 316 -2.58 -19.82 -4.36
CA GLY A 316 -3.34 -20.13 -3.14
C GLY A 316 -3.19 -19.11 -2.00
N GLN A 317 -2.48 -18.00 -2.21
CA GLN A 317 -2.42 -16.90 -1.26
C GLN A 317 -3.84 -16.31 -1.04
N PRO A 318 -4.31 -16.18 0.21
CA PRO A 318 -5.56 -15.51 0.54
C PRO A 318 -5.60 -14.06 0.03
N ASP A 319 -6.81 -13.52 -0.15
CA ASP A 319 -7.02 -12.10 -0.43
C ASP A 319 -6.66 -11.24 0.80
N ILE A 320 -5.37 -10.92 0.92
CA ILE A 320 -4.80 -10.14 2.01
C ILE A 320 -3.73 -9.19 1.50
N ALA A 321 -3.81 -7.94 1.95
CA ALA A 321 -2.86 -6.89 1.60
C ALA A 321 -2.07 -6.42 2.83
N TYR A 322 -1.02 -5.65 2.58
CA TYR A 322 -0.26 -4.98 3.64
C TYR A 322 -1.16 -4.06 4.47
N THR A 323 -2.00 -3.24 3.83
CA THR A 323 -3.01 -2.44 4.53
C THR A 323 -4.21 -3.33 4.86
N PRO A 324 -4.57 -3.53 6.13
CA PRO A 324 -5.67 -4.40 6.52
C PRO A 324 -7.00 -3.81 6.06
N ASN A 325 -7.88 -4.66 5.55
CA ASN A 325 -9.25 -4.31 5.19
C ASN A 325 -10.20 -4.94 6.23
N HIS A 326 -10.96 -4.10 6.92
CA HIS A 326 -11.81 -4.54 8.02
C HIS A 326 -12.98 -5.41 7.54
N ASP A 327 -13.58 -5.09 6.40
CA ASP A 327 -14.73 -5.84 5.88
C ASP A 327 -14.30 -7.22 5.38
N ALA A 328 -13.17 -7.31 4.67
CA ALA A 328 -12.57 -8.57 4.25
C ALA A 328 -12.19 -9.44 5.46
N TYR A 329 -11.66 -8.82 6.53
CA TYR A 329 -11.40 -9.50 7.79
C TYR A 329 -12.67 -10.08 8.41
N LEU A 330 -13.73 -9.29 8.56
CA LEU A 330 -14.99 -9.76 9.14
C LEU A 330 -15.64 -10.87 8.29
N ALA A 331 -15.60 -10.74 6.96
CA ALA A 331 -16.08 -11.77 6.04
C ALA A 331 -15.29 -13.08 6.18
N ARG A 332 -13.96 -13.00 6.32
CA ARG A 332 -13.09 -14.17 6.57
C ARG A 332 -13.42 -14.84 7.89
N VAL A 333 -13.51 -14.07 8.98
CA VAL A 333 -13.86 -14.58 10.32
C VAL A 333 -15.19 -15.33 10.26
N LYS A 334 -16.22 -14.69 9.69
CA LYS A 334 -17.56 -15.28 9.57
C LYS A 334 -17.51 -16.59 8.80
N ARG A 335 -16.91 -16.59 7.60
CA ARG A 335 -16.79 -17.77 6.75
C ARG A 335 -16.10 -18.91 7.51
N ARG A 336 -14.95 -18.66 8.13
CA ARG A 336 -14.20 -19.70 8.86
C ARG A 336 -14.98 -20.27 10.04
N GLN A 337 -15.69 -19.43 10.80
CA GLN A 337 -16.56 -19.89 11.88
C GLN A 337 -17.74 -20.73 11.40
N GLU A 338 -18.27 -20.45 10.20
CA GLU A 338 -19.40 -21.18 9.62
C GLU A 338 -18.98 -22.49 8.93
N THR A 339 -17.78 -22.54 8.34
CA THR A 339 -17.36 -23.64 7.45
C THR A 339 -16.30 -24.56 8.05
N GLU A 340 -15.55 -24.13 9.05
CA GLU A 340 -14.44 -24.89 9.63
C GLU A 340 -14.75 -25.37 11.05
N LYS A 341 -14.14 -26.49 11.44
CA LYS A 341 -14.11 -26.93 12.83
C LYS A 341 -12.93 -26.28 13.54
N LEU A 342 -13.18 -25.15 14.20
CA LEU A 342 -12.16 -24.39 14.93
C LEU A 342 -11.89 -25.01 16.31
N ASP A 343 -10.61 -25.05 16.71
CA ASP A 343 -10.21 -25.52 18.03
C ASP A 343 -10.66 -24.57 19.13
N SER A 344 -11.28 -25.13 20.18
CA SER A 344 -11.78 -24.34 21.33
C SER A 344 -10.82 -24.28 22.51
N THR A 345 -9.62 -24.86 22.39
CA THR A 345 -8.65 -24.98 23.48
C THR A 345 -7.29 -24.42 23.08
N LEU A 346 -6.49 -23.97 24.04
CA LEU A 346 -5.14 -23.45 23.79
C LEU A 346 -4.14 -24.56 23.45
N PRO A 347 -3.07 -24.26 22.69
CA PRO A 347 -1.96 -25.20 22.52
C PRO A 347 -1.33 -25.57 23.87
N ALA A 348 -0.79 -26.79 23.96
CA ALA A 348 -0.20 -27.28 25.19
C ALA A 348 0.92 -26.34 25.68
N GLY A 349 0.91 -26.04 26.99
CA GLY A 349 1.88 -25.15 27.63
C GLY A 349 1.48 -23.68 27.64
N TYR A 350 0.58 -23.22 26.77
CA TYR A 350 0.19 -21.81 26.69
C TYR A 350 -0.77 -21.41 27.84
N PRO A 351 -0.58 -20.24 28.46
CA PRO A 351 -1.37 -19.81 29.61
C PRO A 351 -2.77 -19.33 29.19
N GLU A 352 -3.79 -19.66 29.98
CA GLU A 352 -5.16 -19.16 29.76
C GLU A 352 -5.27 -17.65 29.90
N LYS A 353 -4.39 -17.05 30.71
CA LYS A 353 -4.33 -15.61 30.95
C LYS A 353 -2.95 -15.21 31.48
N LEU A 354 -2.38 -14.18 30.87
CA LEU A 354 -1.19 -13.48 31.38
C LEU A 354 -1.59 -12.43 32.40
N VAL A 355 -0.79 -12.29 33.46
CA VAL A 355 -0.97 -11.28 34.52
C VAL A 355 0.37 -10.60 34.80
N SER A 356 0.48 -9.32 34.47
CA SER A 356 1.65 -8.46 34.74
C SER A 356 1.32 -7.00 34.41
N ASP A 357 2.24 -6.09 34.72
CA ASP A 357 2.16 -4.67 34.30
C ASP A 357 2.24 -4.49 32.78
N LEU A 358 2.64 -5.51 32.02
CA LEU A 358 2.56 -5.49 30.56
C LEU A 358 1.13 -5.65 30.05
N VAL A 359 0.18 -6.05 30.89
CA VAL A 359 -1.23 -6.23 30.49
C VAL A 359 -1.99 -4.94 30.74
N TRP A 360 -2.10 -4.10 29.71
CA TRP A 360 -2.79 -2.82 29.79
C TRP A 360 -3.65 -2.51 28.57
N ASP A 361 -4.63 -1.64 28.77
CA ASP A 361 -5.48 -1.05 27.72
C ASP A 361 -5.06 0.40 27.50
N GLY A 362 -4.64 0.75 26.29
CA GLY A 362 -4.13 2.07 25.97
C GLY A 362 -5.14 3.21 26.17
N ARG A 363 -6.44 2.91 26.20
CA ARG A 363 -7.51 3.91 26.43
C ARG A 363 -7.51 4.48 27.85
N ASP A 364 -7.07 3.67 28.82
CA ASP A 364 -7.09 4.03 30.24
C ASP A 364 -5.69 4.14 30.86
N LEU A 365 -4.64 3.73 30.14
CA LEU A 365 -3.27 3.63 30.65
C LEU A 365 -2.76 4.92 31.31
N ALA A 366 -3.07 6.09 30.76
CA ALA A 366 -2.63 7.38 31.29
C ALA A 366 -3.15 7.69 32.71
N LYS A 367 -4.19 6.96 33.18
CA LYS A 367 -4.76 7.13 34.53
C LYS A 367 -3.88 6.50 35.60
N SER A 368 -3.09 5.48 35.26
CA SER A 368 -2.29 4.70 36.21
C SER A 368 -0.79 4.73 35.94
N TYR A 369 -0.37 5.17 34.75
CA TYR A 369 1.03 5.15 34.33
C TYR A 369 1.42 6.41 33.58
N ASP A 370 2.33 7.20 34.15
CA ASP A 370 3.01 8.27 33.42
C ASP A 370 4.21 7.68 32.67
N TRP A 371 4.09 7.52 31.35
CA TRP A 371 5.17 7.00 30.52
C TRP A 371 6.25 8.04 30.18
N ASN A 372 6.13 9.29 30.65
CA ASN A 372 7.05 10.36 30.27
C ASN A 372 8.13 10.56 31.33
N TYR A 373 9.38 10.66 30.88
CA TYR A 373 10.48 11.20 31.67
C TYR A 373 10.90 12.53 31.04
N ARG A 374 10.61 13.64 31.70
CA ARG A 374 10.96 14.97 31.19
C ARG A 374 12.35 15.34 31.64
N LEU A 375 13.25 15.57 30.69
CA LEU A 375 14.61 16.03 30.99
C LEU A 375 14.55 17.40 31.67
N THR A 376 15.24 17.51 32.79
CA THR A 376 15.42 18.76 33.53
C THR A 376 16.52 19.61 32.89
N GLU A 377 16.62 20.88 33.28
CA GLU A 377 17.74 21.73 32.86
C GLU A 377 19.11 21.16 33.29
N ALA A 378 19.16 20.49 34.44
CA ALA A 378 20.37 19.82 34.92
C ALA A 378 20.74 18.63 34.04
N ASP A 379 19.74 17.83 33.63
CA ASP A 379 19.94 16.70 32.71
C ASP A 379 20.46 17.19 31.36
N LEU A 380 19.84 18.25 30.81
CA LEU A 380 20.25 18.84 29.53
C LEU A 380 21.69 19.39 29.58
N LYS A 381 22.05 20.07 30.68
CA LYS A 381 23.41 20.55 30.89
C LYS A 381 24.42 19.39 30.97
N GLU A 382 24.06 18.30 31.64
CA GLU A 382 24.91 17.11 31.71
C GLU A 382 25.07 16.44 30.34
N LEU A 383 24.01 16.36 29.53
CA LEU A 383 24.08 15.89 28.13
C LEU A 383 25.01 16.77 27.27
N ASP A 384 24.98 18.10 27.45
CA ASP A 384 25.88 19.04 26.76
C ASP A 384 27.35 18.86 27.20
N GLU A 385 27.58 18.57 28.47
CA GLU A 385 28.91 18.27 29.01
C GLU A 385 29.44 16.94 28.46
N ALA A 386 28.61 15.89 28.44
CA ALA A 386 28.95 14.58 27.89
C ALA A 386 29.21 14.64 26.38
N LEU A 387 28.41 15.39 25.62
CA LEU A 387 28.63 15.62 24.19
C LEU A 387 29.98 16.28 23.92
N ARG A 388 30.31 17.34 24.66
CA ARG A 388 31.62 18.01 24.54
C ARG A 388 32.76 17.09 24.95
N GLY A 389 32.58 16.32 26.02
CA GLY A 389 33.54 15.31 26.47
C GLY A 389 33.83 14.27 25.39
N PHE A 390 32.79 13.66 24.82
CA PHE A 390 32.92 12.65 23.76
C PHE A 390 33.62 13.23 22.51
N LYS A 391 33.20 14.41 22.03
CA LYS A 391 33.85 15.06 20.87
C LYS A 391 35.32 15.36 21.13
N ALA A 392 35.69 15.73 22.36
CA ALA A 392 37.09 16.00 22.72
C ALA A 392 37.98 14.74 22.70
N LEU A 393 37.41 13.53 22.84
CA LEU A 393 38.15 12.28 22.68
C LEU A 393 38.61 12.05 21.24
N ASN A 394 37.97 12.68 20.25
CA ASN A 394 38.27 12.53 18.82
C ASN A 394 38.30 11.06 18.36
N VAL A 395 37.35 10.27 18.86
CA VAL A 395 37.16 8.85 18.51
C VAL A 395 35.95 8.67 17.58
N PRO A 396 35.89 7.59 16.78
CA PRO A 396 34.74 7.32 15.91
C PRO A 396 33.41 7.17 16.67
N LEU A 397 32.29 7.48 16.02
CA LEU A 397 30.93 7.36 16.60
C LEU A 397 30.59 5.95 17.11
N GLY A 398 31.20 4.91 16.54
CA GLY A 398 31.06 3.54 17.03
C GLY A 398 31.51 3.34 18.48
N GLN A 399 32.41 4.19 18.98
CA GLN A 399 32.95 4.16 20.34
C GLN A 399 32.03 4.81 21.39
N ILE A 400 30.84 5.32 21.01
CA ILE A 400 29.86 5.84 21.96
C ILE A 400 29.41 4.71 22.89
N SER A 401 29.65 4.88 24.19
CA SER A 401 29.30 3.94 25.25
C SER A 401 29.08 4.70 26.56
N GLN A 402 28.72 3.98 27.63
CA GLN A 402 28.55 4.58 28.96
C GLN A 402 29.87 5.16 29.51
N GLU A 403 31.01 4.65 29.06
CA GLU A 403 32.35 5.07 29.47
C GLU A 403 32.87 6.28 28.68
N THR A 404 32.44 6.46 27.42
CA THR A 404 32.89 7.57 26.56
C THR A 404 31.89 8.72 26.49
N PHE A 405 30.62 8.47 26.78
CA PHE A 405 29.55 9.47 26.93
C PHE A 405 29.02 9.41 28.37
N VAL A 406 29.80 9.94 29.31
CA VAL A 406 29.56 9.72 30.75
C VAL A 406 28.44 10.63 31.27
N LEU A 407 27.44 10.05 31.94
CA LEU A 407 26.32 10.75 32.60
C LEU A 407 26.22 10.43 34.10
N PRO A 408 27.11 10.95 34.96
CA PRO A 408 27.18 10.53 36.37
C PRO A 408 25.90 10.67 37.19
N LYS A 409 25.04 11.65 36.89
CA LYS A 409 23.79 11.91 37.65
C LYS A 409 22.57 11.34 36.94
N LEU A 410 22.48 11.52 35.63
CA LEU A 410 21.35 11.03 34.84
C LEU A 410 21.36 9.50 34.66
N HIS A 411 22.50 8.82 34.85
CA HIS A 411 22.64 7.36 34.71
C HIS A 411 21.57 6.57 35.48
N ASP A 412 21.37 6.87 36.76
CA ASP A 412 20.47 6.08 37.62
C ASP A 412 19.01 6.15 37.14
N SER A 413 18.58 7.33 36.70
CA SER A 413 17.25 7.54 36.09
C SER A 413 17.11 6.76 34.77
N LEU A 414 18.14 6.76 33.92
CA LEU A 414 18.13 6.01 32.67
C LEU A 414 18.15 4.49 32.92
N ARG A 415 18.86 3.99 33.94
CA ARG A 415 18.77 2.59 34.36
C ARG A 415 17.40 2.24 34.92
N ALA A 416 16.73 3.15 35.62
CA ALA A 416 15.35 2.95 36.06
C ALA A 416 14.40 2.83 34.86
N ILE A 417 14.61 3.62 33.80
CA ILE A 417 13.88 3.47 32.52
C ILE A 417 14.15 2.09 31.89
N SER A 418 15.39 1.60 31.90
CA SER A 418 15.69 0.25 31.39
C SER A 418 14.93 -0.84 32.15
N ARG A 419 14.87 -0.75 33.49
CA ARG A 419 14.06 -1.69 34.29
C ARG A 419 12.58 -1.60 33.95
N GLU A 420 12.03 -0.39 33.81
CA GLU A 420 10.63 -0.18 33.46
C GLU A 420 10.26 -0.80 32.10
N ILE A 421 11.08 -0.63 31.06
CA ILE A 421 10.79 -1.21 29.75
C ILE A 421 10.92 -2.74 29.75
N HIS A 422 11.79 -3.34 30.57
CA HIS A 422 11.97 -4.80 30.59
C HIS A 422 11.03 -5.54 31.56
N GLN A 423 10.58 -4.86 32.63
CA GLN A 423 9.90 -5.49 33.76
C GLN A 423 8.54 -4.86 34.11
N GLY A 424 8.30 -3.61 33.72
CA GLY A 424 7.05 -2.87 33.96
C GLY A 424 6.15 -2.83 32.73
N HIS A 425 5.74 -1.65 32.29
CA HIS A 425 4.74 -1.46 31.23
C HIS A 425 5.27 -1.66 29.81
N GLY A 426 6.57 -1.88 29.64
CA GLY A 426 7.17 -2.21 28.35
C GLY A 426 7.65 -1.01 27.53
N PHE A 427 7.42 0.23 27.98
CA PHE A 427 7.87 1.42 27.25
C PHE A 427 8.00 2.67 28.12
N LYS A 428 8.82 3.62 27.68
CA LYS A 428 8.97 4.98 28.25
C LYS A 428 9.31 5.98 27.14
N VAL A 429 9.00 7.25 27.37
CA VAL A 429 9.36 8.36 26.47
C VAL A 429 10.21 9.37 27.24
N VAL A 430 11.46 9.52 26.86
CA VAL A 430 12.34 10.59 27.34
C VAL A 430 12.06 11.83 26.52
N ARG A 431 11.71 12.95 27.16
CA ARG A 431 11.25 14.17 26.49
C ARG A 431 12.18 15.35 26.66
N GLY A 432 12.24 16.18 25.63
CA GLY A 432 12.79 17.53 25.72
C GLY A 432 14.23 17.71 25.23
N ILE A 433 14.76 16.82 24.38
CA ILE A 433 16.05 17.06 23.72
C ILE A 433 15.91 18.28 22.79
N PRO A 434 16.73 19.34 22.94
CA PRO A 434 16.62 20.55 22.12
C PRO A 434 17.27 20.35 20.74
N VAL A 435 16.61 19.58 19.86
CA VAL A 435 17.13 19.14 18.54
C VAL A 435 17.76 20.27 17.73
N ASP A 436 17.13 21.46 17.70
CA ASP A 436 17.58 22.60 16.90
C ASP A 436 18.86 23.27 17.41
N LYS A 437 19.28 22.99 18.66
CA LYS A 437 20.56 23.48 19.20
C LYS A 437 21.75 22.65 18.73
N TYR A 438 21.50 21.44 18.24
CA TYR A 438 22.54 20.49 17.83
C TYR A 438 22.57 20.33 16.33
N THR A 439 23.76 20.11 15.78
CA THR A 439 23.90 19.58 14.42
C THR A 439 23.28 18.18 14.31
N ARG A 440 23.05 17.68 13.09
CA ARG A 440 22.53 16.32 12.88
C ARG A 440 23.42 15.25 13.53
N GLU A 441 24.73 15.37 13.38
CA GLU A 441 25.70 14.45 13.99
C GLU A 441 25.65 14.52 15.53
N GLU A 442 25.61 15.72 16.10
CA GLU A 442 25.50 15.91 17.56
C GLU A 442 24.19 15.34 18.11
N ASN A 443 23.07 15.50 17.39
CA ASN A 443 21.81 14.85 17.72
C ASN A 443 21.95 13.32 17.78
N LEU A 444 22.68 12.71 16.83
CA LEU A 444 22.94 11.26 16.86
C LEU A 444 23.88 10.85 17.99
N ILE A 445 24.89 11.66 18.32
CA ILE A 445 25.79 11.41 19.46
C ILE A 445 25.01 11.45 20.77
N VAL A 446 24.23 12.52 21.01
CA VAL A 446 23.39 12.66 22.22
C VAL A 446 22.40 11.51 22.32
N TYR A 447 21.74 11.18 21.22
CA TYR A 447 20.78 10.07 21.18
C TYR A 447 21.44 8.73 21.52
N ALA A 448 22.55 8.38 20.87
CA ALA A 448 23.23 7.11 21.11
C ALA A 448 23.91 7.05 22.49
N GLY A 449 24.42 8.17 22.98
CA GLY A 449 25.01 8.31 24.32
C GLY A 449 23.98 8.08 25.41
N LEU A 450 22.84 8.79 25.35
CA LEU A 450 21.71 8.59 26.25
C LEU A 450 21.18 7.16 26.19
N ALA A 451 20.96 6.64 24.98
CA ALA A 451 20.46 5.27 24.78
C ALA A 451 21.43 4.22 25.35
N SER A 452 22.75 4.47 25.35
CA SER A 452 23.74 3.54 25.88
C SER A 452 23.57 3.29 27.39
N HIS A 453 23.03 4.27 28.12
CA HIS A 453 22.69 4.14 29.54
C HIS A 453 21.30 3.52 29.77
N ILE A 454 20.52 3.20 28.74
CA ILE A 454 19.28 2.43 28.88
C ILE A 454 19.54 1.00 28.42
N ALA A 455 20.02 0.83 27.20
CA ALA A 455 20.32 -0.47 26.61
C ALA A 455 21.64 -0.37 25.81
N PRO A 456 22.79 -0.73 26.42
CA PRO A 456 24.12 -0.38 25.90
C PRO A 456 24.50 -0.99 24.56
N VAL A 457 23.94 -2.15 24.21
CA VAL A 457 24.33 -2.87 23.00
C VAL A 457 23.48 -2.43 21.82
N ARG A 458 24.09 -1.84 20.79
CA ARG A 458 23.44 -1.49 19.53
C ARG A 458 23.41 -2.68 18.58
N GLY A 459 22.24 -2.94 18.00
CA GLY A 459 22.03 -3.95 16.98
C GLY A 459 22.25 -3.41 15.56
N ARG A 460 22.80 -4.26 14.71
CA ARG A 460 22.95 -4.04 13.27
C ARG A 460 21.59 -3.98 12.58
N GLN A 461 21.34 -2.89 11.85
CA GLN A 461 20.17 -2.73 10.99
C GLN A 461 20.53 -2.98 9.51
N ASP A 462 21.77 -2.78 9.09
CA ASP A 462 22.23 -3.14 7.75
C ASP A 462 23.65 -3.69 7.77
N HIS A 463 23.95 -4.59 6.84
CA HIS A 463 25.29 -5.17 6.66
C HIS A 463 26.11 -4.44 5.59
N LEU A 464 25.50 -3.47 4.90
CA LEU A 464 26.13 -2.71 3.82
C LEU A 464 25.94 -1.22 4.03
N TRP A 465 27.02 -0.47 3.82
CA TRP A 465 27.00 0.98 3.71
C TRP A 465 27.76 1.40 2.46
N GLN A 466 27.09 2.13 1.56
CA GLN A 466 27.68 2.57 0.28
C GLN A 466 28.31 1.40 -0.52
N GLY A 467 27.67 0.22 -0.49
CA GLY A 467 28.13 -0.99 -1.18
C GLY A 467 29.29 -1.72 -0.50
N GLN A 468 29.77 -1.28 0.66
CA GLN A 468 30.83 -1.92 1.43
C GLN A 468 30.28 -2.60 2.69
N PRO A 469 30.87 -3.74 3.14
CA PRO A 469 30.51 -4.37 4.41
C PRO A 469 30.65 -3.40 5.58
N ALA A 470 29.58 -3.22 6.35
CA ALA A 470 29.53 -2.33 7.50
C ALA A 470 28.43 -2.76 8.49
N ASP A 471 28.52 -2.31 9.73
CA ASP A 471 27.49 -2.49 10.74
C ASP A 471 26.69 -1.19 10.88
N VAL A 472 25.70 -0.99 10.02
CA VAL A 472 24.85 0.20 10.10
C VAL A 472 23.90 0.04 11.27
N VAL A 473 24.09 0.83 12.34
CA VAL A 473 23.30 0.71 13.58
C VAL A 473 22.17 1.73 13.68
N VAL A 474 22.24 2.80 12.88
CA VAL A 474 21.24 3.88 12.82
C VAL A 474 20.43 3.77 11.52
N SER A 475 19.11 3.90 11.61
CA SER A 475 18.23 3.97 10.45
C SER A 475 17.29 5.16 10.55
N HIS A 476 17.16 5.92 9.46
CA HIS A 476 16.20 7.02 9.38
C HIS A 476 14.83 6.50 8.93
N ILE A 477 13.79 6.98 9.61
CA ILE A 477 12.38 6.71 9.31
C ILE A 477 11.77 8.03 8.82
N LYS A 478 11.69 8.17 7.50
CA LYS A 478 11.30 9.41 6.79
C LYS A 478 10.64 9.04 5.46
N ASP A 479 9.64 9.79 5.03
CA ASP A 479 9.12 9.66 3.67
C ASP A 479 10.19 10.13 2.66
N ILE A 480 10.66 9.19 1.85
CA ILE A 480 11.60 9.43 0.74
C ILE A 480 11.00 8.95 -0.59
N SER A 481 9.70 8.66 -0.62
CA SER A 481 8.99 8.18 -1.82
C SER A 481 8.92 9.21 -2.96
N LYS A 482 9.20 10.48 -2.67
CA LYS A 482 9.33 11.54 -3.67
C LYS A 482 10.75 11.68 -4.22
N GLU A 483 11.74 11.12 -3.54
CA GLU A 483 13.17 11.22 -3.84
C GLU A 483 13.71 9.93 -4.48
N VAL A 484 13.04 8.79 -4.22
CA VAL A 484 13.43 7.48 -4.71
C VAL A 484 12.27 6.82 -5.44
N ASP A 485 12.59 6.11 -6.52
CA ASP A 485 11.64 5.30 -7.28
C ASP A 485 10.86 4.32 -6.36
N ALA A 486 9.52 4.34 -6.46
CA ALA A 486 8.65 3.51 -5.65
C ALA A 486 8.93 2.00 -5.80
N SER A 487 9.42 1.55 -6.96
CA SER A 487 9.82 0.17 -7.21
C SER A 487 11.02 -0.27 -6.38
N ARG A 488 11.81 0.66 -5.83
CA ARG A 488 12.92 0.36 -4.93
C ARG A 488 12.50 0.30 -3.47
N ILE A 489 11.41 0.96 -3.10
CA ILE A 489 10.97 1.04 -1.72
C ILE A 489 10.24 -0.24 -1.34
N GLY A 490 10.91 -1.06 -0.55
CA GLY A 490 10.33 -2.28 -0.01
C GLY A 490 9.70 -2.11 1.36
N ALA A 491 9.89 -0.99 2.09
CA ALA A 491 9.38 -0.85 3.45
C ALA A 491 8.53 0.41 3.67
N PRO A 492 7.43 0.31 4.45
CA PRO A 492 6.52 1.42 4.79
C PRO A 492 7.20 2.51 5.64
N ALA A 493 8.30 2.18 6.30
CA ALA A 493 9.12 3.12 7.06
C ALA A 493 9.65 4.29 6.21
N TYR A 494 9.70 4.12 4.88
CA TYR A 494 10.22 5.08 3.90
C TYR A 494 9.13 5.84 3.14
N THR A 495 7.86 5.73 3.57
CA THR A 495 6.70 6.31 2.89
C THR A 495 5.82 7.10 3.86
N ALA A 496 4.90 7.89 3.31
CA ALA A 496 3.87 8.62 4.06
C ALA A 496 2.64 7.77 4.44
N GLU A 497 2.55 6.52 3.98
CA GLU A 497 1.40 5.65 4.22
C GLU A 497 1.29 5.20 5.68
N LYS A 498 0.13 4.66 6.08
CA LYS A 498 -0.02 4.02 7.41
C LYS A 498 0.99 2.87 7.54
N GLN A 499 1.76 2.86 8.62
CA GLN A 499 2.56 1.70 9.00
C GLN A 499 1.78 0.90 10.04
N VAL A 500 1.35 -0.30 9.66
CA VAL A 500 0.45 -1.14 10.46
C VAL A 500 1.13 -1.67 11.71
N PHE A 501 0.36 -2.12 12.70
CA PHE A 501 0.91 -2.78 13.89
C PHE A 501 1.85 -3.93 13.53
N HIS A 502 3.04 -3.90 14.10
CA HIS A 502 4.11 -4.86 13.90
C HIS A 502 5.07 -4.85 15.10
N THR A 503 5.99 -5.80 15.08
CA THR A 503 7.24 -5.77 15.85
C THR A 503 8.41 -5.72 14.89
N ASP A 504 9.50 -5.09 15.30
CA ASP A 504 10.76 -5.06 14.57
C ASP A 504 11.62 -6.31 14.89
N ALA A 505 12.90 -6.33 14.49
CA ALA A 505 13.87 -7.25 15.07
C ALA A 505 14.54 -6.62 16.30
N GLY A 506 15.09 -7.46 17.19
CA GLY A 506 15.83 -6.99 18.38
C GLY A 506 14.95 -6.84 19.61
N ASP A 507 15.59 -6.59 20.76
CA ASP A 507 14.96 -6.58 22.09
C ASP A 507 14.27 -5.24 22.38
N VAL A 508 14.96 -4.12 22.17
CA VAL A 508 14.46 -2.77 22.46
C VAL A 508 14.51 -1.91 21.19
N ILE A 509 13.40 -1.25 20.87
CA ILE A 509 13.35 -0.24 19.81
C ILE A 509 13.42 1.14 20.46
N ALA A 510 14.40 1.94 20.04
CA ALA A 510 14.43 3.36 20.35
C ALA A 510 14.11 4.17 19.09
N LEU A 511 13.26 5.18 19.20
CA LEU A 511 12.93 6.14 18.14
C LEU A 511 13.13 7.55 18.67
N PHE A 512 13.94 8.34 17.98
CA PHE A 512 14.19 9.75 18.29
C PHE A 512 13.55 10.66 17.25
N ALA A 513 12.72 11.61 17.68
CA ALA A 513 12.06 12.58 16.81
C ALA A 513 12.93 13.80 16.51
N LEU A 514 13.43 13.88 15.28
CA LEU A 514 14.11 15.06 14.76
C LEU A 514 13.15 16.08 14.13
N GLY A 515 11.99 15.61 13.66
CA GLY A 515 10.97 16.43 13.04
C GLY A 515 9.61 15.75 12.98
N GLU A 516 8.57 16.56 12.88
CA GLU A 516 7.16 16.15 12.86
C GLU A 516 6.54 16.39 11.49
N ALA A 517 5.51 15.62 11.16
CA ALA A 517 4.67 15.88 9.99
C ALA A 517 3.90 17.19 10.15
N ALA A 518 3.40 17.74 9.05
CA ALA A 518 2.44 18.83 9.10
C ALA A 518 1.07 18.35 9.61
N GLU A 519 0.64 17.16 9.14
CA GLU A 519 -0.63 16.53 9.50
C GLU A 519 -0.41 15.02 9.73
N GLY A 520 -1.07 14.44 10.73
CA GLY A 520 -1.04 13.01 11.02
C GLY A 520 0.29 12.47 11.56
N GLY A 521 0.56 11.18 11.33
CA GLY A 521 1.85 10.57 11.67
C GLY A 521 2.04 10.18 13.14
N GLN A 522 0.95 10.13 13.89
CA GLN A 522 0.93 9.70 15.30
C GLN A 522 1.57 8.32 15.46
N SER A 523 2.33 8.17 16.54
CA SER A 523 2.93 6.90 16.96
C SER A 523 1.97 6.18 17.89
N TYR A 524 1.70 4.90 17.63
CA TYR A 524 0.81 4.08 18.44
C TYR A 524 1.56 2.90 19.04
N LEU A 525 1.28 2.59 20.30
CA LEU A 525 1.77 1.40 21.00
C LEU A 525 0.60 0.55 21.49
N SER A 526 0.72 -0.77 21.43
CA SER A 526 -0.25 -1.70 22.01
C SER A 526 0.46 -2.83 22.71
N SER A 527 0.01 -3.18 23.92
CA SER A 527 0.47 -4.38 24.61
C SER A 527 0.13 -5.64 23.81
N SER A 528 1.15 -6.44 23.46
CA SER A 528 0.92 -7.74 22.84
C SER A 528 0.36 -8.76 23.85
N TRP A 529 0.58 -8.55 25.14
CA TRP A 529 0.05 -9.40 26.22
C TRP A 529 -1.45 -9.19 26.42
N GLN A 530 -1.93 -7.95 26.31
CA GLN A 530 -3.37 -7.66 26.32
C GLN A 530 -4.06 -8.25 25.08
N VAL A 531 -3.43 -8.14 23.90
CA VAL A 531 -3.92 -8.77 22.67
C VAL A 531 -3.95 -10.30 22.82
N TYR A 532 -2.90 -10.90 23.39
CA TYR A 532 -2.88 -12.33 23.68
C TYR A 532 -4.01 -12.75 24.61
N ASN A 533 -4.26 -12.02 25.71
CA ASN A 533 -5.34 -12.33 26.64
C ASN A 533 -6.72 -12.30 25.96
N GLU A 534 -6.96 -11.34 25.06
CA GLU A 534 -8.20 -11.30 24.28
C GLU A 534 -8.31 -12.50 23.32
N LEU A 535 -7.21 -12.87 22.65
CA LEU A 535 -7.16 -14.05 21.77
C LEU A 535 -7.37 -15.35 22.56
N ALA A 536 -6.67 -15.55 23.67
CA ALA A 536 -6.79 -16.74 24.50
C ALA A 536 -8.23 -16.94 25.00
N ARG A 537 -8.93 -15.84 25.31
CA ARG A 537 -10.32 -15.85 25.75
C ARG A 537 -11.33 -16.10 24.63
N THR A 538 -11.09 -15.55 23.44
CA THR A 538 -12.11 -15.50 22.37
C THR A 538 -11.83 -16.38 21.17
N ARG A 539 -10.56 -16.59 20.85
CA ARG A 539 -10.04 -17.24 19.63
C ARG A 539 -8.79 -18.08 19.92
N PRO A 540 -8.88 -19.10 20.79
CA PRO A 540 -7.75 -19.98 21.09
C PRO A 540 -7.23 -20.74 19.85
N ASP A 541 -8.09 -20.95 18.84
CA ASP A 541 -7.70 -21.45 17.52
C ASP A 541 -6.62 -20.59 16.84
N LEU A 542 -6.72 -19.26 16.94
CA LEU A 542 -5.72 -18.37 16.35
C LEU A 542 -4.39 -18.39 17.12
N ILE A 543 -4.40 -18.67 18.43
CA ILE A 543 -3.16 -18.91 19.19
C ILE A 543 -2.46 -20.17 18.69
N ARG A 544 -3.21 -21.23 18.36
CA ARG A 544 -2.65 -22.44 17.71
C ARG A 544 -2.03 -22.10 16.36
N THR A 545 -2.75 -21.37 15.51
CA THR A 545 -2.23 -20.93 14.21
C THR A 545 -0.95 -20.10 14.36
N LEU A 546 -0.88 -19.18 15.32
CA LEU A 546 0.31 -18.37 15.56
C LEU A 546 1.51 -19.18 16.08
N ALA A 547 1.26 -20.31 16.75
CA ALA A 547 2.28 -21.19 17.32
C ALA A 547 2.82 -22.23 16.32
N GLU A 548 2.17 -22.39 15.16
CA GLU A 548 2.67 -23.21 14.06
C GLU A 548 3.81 -22.51 13.31
N PRO A 549 4.64 -23.21 12.51
CA PRO A 549 5.63 -22.57 11.64
C PRO A 549 5.00 -21.83 10.45
N TRP A 550 5.38 -20.56 10.24
CA TRP A 550 4.93 -19.73 9.11
C TRP A 550 6.04 -19.51 8.11
N ALA A 551 5.73 -19.59 6.81
CA ALA A 551 6.64 -19.24 5.73
C ALA A 551 6.82 -17.71 5.66
N SER A 552 7.79 -17.18 6.41
CA SER A 552 8.17 -15.77 6.42
C SER A 552 9.05 -15.49 5.20
N ASP A 553 8.64 -14.54 4.35
CA ASP A 553 9.42 -14.17 3.17
C ASP A 553 10.76 -13.54 3.60
N GLU A 554 11.82 -13.99 2.96
CA GLU A 554 13.15 -13.38 3.06
C GLU A 554 13.49 -12.55 1.83
N PHE A 555 12.58 -12.49 0.85
CA PHE A 555 12.71 -11.80 -0.42
C PHE A 555 13.95 -12.26 -1.20
N GLY A 556 14.43 -13.49 -1.00
CA GLY A 556 15.66 -14.00 -1.62
C GLY A 556 16.97 -13.53 -0.97
N ARG A 557 16.92 -12.89 0.21
CA ARG A 557 18.12 -12.43 0.94
C ARG A 557 19.04 -13.60 1.31
N ALA A 558 20.34 -13.41 1.08
CA ALA A 558 21.37 -14.42 1.35
C ALA A 558 21.06 -15.81 0.74
N GLY A 559 20.39 -15.84 -0.42
CA GLY A 559 19.97 -17.08 -1.08
C GLY A 559 18.79 -17.80 -0.41
N LYS A 560 18.29 -17.31 0.73
CA LYS A 560 17.11 -17.85 1.40
C LYS A 560 15.86 -17.23 0.79
N ARG A 561 14.94 -18.08 0.35
CA ARG A 561 13.64 -17.63 -0.19
C ARG A 561 12.68 -17.29 0.95
N PHE A 562 12.57 -18.18 1.93
CA PHE A 562 11.74 -17.99 3.12
C PHE A 562 12.35 -18.70 4.33
N THR A 563 11.86 -18.38 5.52
CA THR A 563 12.15 -19.08 6.77
C THR A 563 10.85 -19.58 7.39
N LEU A 564 10.88 -20.76 8.02
CA LEU A 564 9.76 -21.31 8.78
C LEU A 564 9.95 -21.04 10.26
N ARG A 565 9.02 -20.29 10.87
CA ARG A 565 9.04 -20.03 12.32
C ARG A 565 7.65 -19.67 12.84
N PRO A 566 7.35 -19.99 14.11
CA PRO A 566 6.16 -19.47 14.75
C PRO A 566 6.25 -17.96 14.99
N LEU A 567 5.10 -17.34 15.17
CA LEU A 567 4.96 -15.92 15.45
C LEU A 567 4.72 -15.65 16.94
N VAL A 568 4.17 -16.61 17.68
CA VAL A 568 4.08 -16.57 19.14
C VAL A 568 5.06 -17.56 19.76
N HIS A 569 5.75 -17.13 20.80
CA HIS A 569 6.68 -17.93 21.57
C HIS A 569 6.32 -17.80 23.05
N HIS A 570 5.98 -18.92 23.68
CA HIS A 570 5.79 -19.00 25.11
C HIS A 570 7.03 -19.60 25.78
N GLN A 571 7.47 -18.96 26.84
CA GLN A 571 8.56 -19.41 27.71
C GLN A 571 8.00 -19.50 29.13
N PRO A 572 7.81 -20.72 29.67
CA PRO A 572 7.34 -20.91 31.04
C PRO A 572 8.28 -20.27 32.06
N ALA A 573 7.74 -19.89 33.20
CA ALA A 573 8.55 -19.42 34.32
C ALA A 573 9.54 -20.50 34.80
N THR A 574 10.76 -20.09 35.14
CA THR A 574 11.75 -20.89 35.86
C THR A 574 11.98 -20.32 37.26
N ALA A 575 12.90 -20.90 38.04
CA ALA A 575 13.25 -20.34 39.35
C ALA A 575 13.95 -18.97 39.23
N GLU A 576 14.58 -18.68 38.09
CA GLU A 576 15.39 -17.49 37.83
C GLU A 576 14.69 -16.48 36.92
N THR A 577 13.71 -16.91 36.13
CA THR A 577 13.07 -16.07 35.11
C THR A 577 11.54 -16.18 35.16
N PRO A 578 10.81 -15.05 35.15
CA PRO A 578 9.35 -15.08 35.09
C PRO A 578 8.83 -15.57 33.73
N GLU A 579 7.55 -15.92 33.67
CA GLU A 579 6.88 -16.29 32.42
C GLU A 579 7.00 -15.17 31.37
N ARG A 580 7.27 -15.57 30.12
CA ARG A 580 7.34 -14.67 28.96
C ARG A 580 6.50 -15.18 27.81
N LEU A 581 5.70 -14.28 27.25
CA LEU A 581 5.05 -14.47 25.96
C LEU A 581 5.53 -13.41 25.00
N ILE A 582 6.02 -13.86 23.84
CA ILE A 582 6.61 -13.00 22.81
C ILE A 582 5.83 -13.21 21.53
N ILE A 583 5.35 -12.13 20.92
CA ILE A 583 4.76 -12.16 19.58
C ILE A 583 5.67 -11.36 18.66
N GLN A 584 6.33 -12.04 17.71
CA GLN A 584 7.22 -11.40 16.73
C GLN A 584 6.69 -11.59 15.31
N TYR A 585 6.14 -10.52 14.74
CA TYR A 585 5.70 -10.53 13.35
C TYR A 585 5.79 -9.15 12.68
N ALA A 586 5.95 -9.17 11.36
CA ALA A 586 5.77 -8.01 10.50
C ALA A 586 4.94 -8.43 9.28
N ARG A 587 3.74 -7.85 9.13
CA ARG A 587 2.77 -8.22 8.07
C ARG A 587 3.38 -8.26 6.67
N ARG A 588 4.28 -7.32 6.36
CA ARG A 588 5.00 -7.26 5.08
C ARG A 588 5.65 -8.58 4.71
N GLN A 589 6.17 -9.35 5.68
CA GLN A 589 6.80 -10.63 5.38
C GLN A 589 5.81 -11.64 4.79
N PHE A 590 4.50 -11.44 4.92
CA PHE A 590 3.45 -12.36 4.45
C PHE A 590 2.63 -11.80 3.28
N THR A 591 2.69 -10.48 3.05
CA THR A 591 1.90 -9.77 2.02
C THR A 591 2.76 -9.08 0.96
N GLY A 592 4.04 -8.87 1.24
CA GLY A 592 4.88 -7.93 0.49
C GLY A 592 4.54 -6.47 0.80
N TYR A 593 5.33 -5.57 0.21
CA TYR A 593 5.07 -4.12 0.20
C TYR A 593 5.80 -3.46 -0.97
N TRP A 594 5.05 -2.73 -1.82
CA TRP A 594 5.55 -1.95 -2.96
C TRP A 594 6.64 -2.71 -3.74
N GLY A 595 7.88 -2.19 -3.79
CA GLY A 595 9.00 -2.74 -4.55
C GLY A 595 9.47 -4.13 -4.13
N LEU A 596 9.07 -4.60 -2.95
CA LEU A 596 9.34 -5.95 -2.47
C LEU A 596 8.03 -6.69 -2.22
N PRO A 597 7.37 -7.14 -3.29
CA PRO A 597 6.18 -7.95 -3.16
C PRO A 597 6.47 -9.32 -2.57
N ARG A 598 5.42 -10.02 -2.14
CA ARG A 598 5.52 -11.40 -1.66
C ARG A 598 6.02 -12.27 -2.83
N SER A 599 7.07 -13.04 -2.59
CA SER A 599 7.64 -13.96 -3.56
C SER A 599 6.60 -14.99 -4.02
N ALA A 600 6.50 -15.20 -5.33
CA ALA A 600 5.55 -16.15 -5.91
C ALA A 600 5.98 -17.62 -5.78
N ASP A 601 7.24 -17.88 -5.45
CA ASP A 601 7.87 -19.20 -5.43
C ASP A 601 8.09 -19.79 -4.02
N ILE A 602 7.32 -19.31 -3.04
CA ILE A 602 7.34 -19.79 -1.64
C ILE A 602 5.94 -20.27 -1.22
N PRO A 603 5.75 -20.97 -0.09
CA PRO A 603 4.41 -21.40 0.30
C PRO A 603 3.44 -20.21 0.55
N PRO A 604 2.17 -20.30 0.13
CA PRO A 604 1.14 -19.35 0.53
C PRO A 604 0.87 -19.45 2.02
N ILE A 605 0.37 -18.35 2.60
CA ILE A 605 -0.21 -18.43 3.93
C ILE A 605 -1.61 -19.05 3.85
N THR A 606 -2.09 -19.64 4.94
CA THR A 606 -3.47 -20.16 4.99
C THR A 606 -4.49 -19.06 5.29
N GLU A 607 -5.77 -19.34 5.09
CA GLU A 607 -6.85 -18.42 5.52
C GLU A 607 -6.84 -18.19 7.04
N ALA A 608 -6.48 -19.20 7.84
CA ALA A 608 -6.30 -19.04 9.28
C ALA A 608 -5.16 -18.08 9.62
N GLN A 609 -4.05 -18.18 8.89
CA GLN A 609 -2.91 -17.30 9.04
C GLN A 609 -3.25 -15.86 8.60
N ALA A 610 -3.97 -15.69 7.49
CA ALA A 610 -4.47 -14.39 7.06
C ALA A 610 -5.38 -13.75 8.14
N GLU A 611 -6.31 -14.53 8.69
CA GLU A 611 -7.19 -14.07 9.78
C GLU A 611 -6.43 -13.72 11.05
N ALA A 612 -5.40 -14.49 11.42
CA ALA A 612 -4.57 -14.20 12.58
C ALA A 612 -3.81 -12.87 12.42
N LEU A 613 -3.28 -12.57 11.22
CA LEU A 613 -2.61 -11.29 10.93
C LEU A 613 -3.58 -10.10 11.05
N ASP A 614 -4.81 -10.23 10.58
CA ASP A 614 -5.85 -9.19 10.71
C ASP A 614 -6.31 -9.05 12.15
N THR A 615 -6.53 -10.16 12.86
CA THR A 615 -6.96 -10.14 14.27
C THR A 615 -5.91 -9.49 15.16
N LEU A 616 -4.62 -9.81 14.99
CA LEU A 616 -3.54 -9.13 15.71
C LEU A 616 -3.56 -7.62 15.45
N HIS A 617 -3.79 -7.19 14.20
CA HIS A 617 -3.84 -5.77 13.86
C HIS A 617 -5.01 -5.05 14.51
N PHE A 618 -6.24 -5.55 14.34
CA PHE A 618 -7.44 -4.87 14.83
C PHE A 618 -7.56 -4.93 16.35
N LEU A 619 -7.09 -5.99 17.00
CA LEU A 619 -6.98 -6.02 18.46
C LEU A 619 -5.92 -5.05 18.97
N ALA A 620 -4.76 -4.96 18.31
CA ALA A 620 -3.75 -3.98 18.68
C ALA A 620 -4.29 -2.54 18.51
N GLU A 621 -5.04 -2.26 17.44
CA GLU A 621 -5.69 -0.96 17.23
C GLU A 621 -6.73 -0.65 18.31
N LYS A 622 -7.56 -1.63 18.69
CA LYS A 622 -8.55 -1.51 19.78
C LYS A 622 -7.93 -1.14 21.13
N TYR A 623 -6.75 -1.67 21.45
CA TYR A 623 -6.06 -1.49 22.74
C TYR A 623 -4.91 -0.49 22.68
N ALA A 624 -4.75 0.25 21.57
CA ALA A 624 -3.62 1.13 21.36
C ALA A 624 -3.64 2.36 22.28
N ALA A 625 -2.46 2.75 22.75
CA ALA A 625 -2.17 4.08 23.26
C ALA A 625 -1.60 4.93 22.12
N SER A 626 -2.18 6.11 21.88
CA SER A 626 -1.59 7.12 21.02
C SER A 626 -0.57 7.93 21.81
N LEU A 627 0.67 7.99 21.32
CA LEU A 627 1.68 8.82 21.93
C LEU A 627 1.63 10.22 21.33
N ASP A 628 1.55 11.21 22.21
CA ASP A 628 1.79 12.61 21.88
C ASP A 628 3.31 12.84 21.74
N PHE A 629 3.87 12.35 20.63
CA PHE A 629 5.30 12.22 20.36
C PHE A 629 5.80 13.41 19.54
N HIS A 630 6.62 14.27 20.15
CA HIS A 630 7.08 15.54 19.59
C HIS A 630 8.57 15.53 19.24
N LYS A 631 9.00 16.51 18.46
CA LYS A 631 10.42 16.79 18.20
C LYS A 631 11.18 16.92 19.53
N GLY A 632 12.28 16.18 19.66
CA GLY A 632 13.06 16.08 20.89
C GLY A 632 12.70 14.90 21.79
N ASP A 633 11.61 14.19 21.49
CA ASP A 633 11.23 13.01 22.26
C ASP A 633 11.95 11.75 21.75
N ILE A 634 12.36 10.89 22.68
CA ILE A 634 12.92 9.58 22.44
C ILE A 634 12.03 8.52 23.08
N GLN A 635 11.40 7.71 22.25
CA GLN A 635 10.57 6.58 22.68
C GLN A 635 11.45 5.33 22.80
N PHE A 636 11.39 4.63 23.94
CA PHE A 636 12.00 3.31 24.16
C PHE A 636 10.89 2.28 24.38
N VAL A 637 10.93 1.18 23.64
CA VAL A 637 9.92 0.12 23.68
C VAL A 637 10.60 -1.24 23.74
N ASN A 638 10.14 -2.11 24.64
CA ASN A 638 10.43 -3.53 24.62
C ASN A 638 9.66 -4.18 23.45
N ASN A 639 10.39 -4.45 22.38
CA ASN A 639 9.88 -4.96 21.12
C ASN A 639 9.27 -6.37 21.24
N LEU A 640 9.62 -7.10 22.31
CA LEU A 640 9.16 -8.47 22.54
C LEU A 640 7.74 -8.52 23.12
N SER A 641 7.25 -7.40 23.68
CA SER A 641 5.95 -7.33 24.37
C SER A 641 5.02 -6.21 23.89
N ILE A 642 5.49 -5.34 23.00
CA ILE A 642 4.73 -4.18 22.52
C ILE A 642 4.69 -4.15 20.99
N PHE A 643 3.48 -4.14 20.43
CA PHE A 643 3.25 -3.78 19.04
C PHE A 643 3.34 -2.27 18.86
N HIS A 644 3.88 -1.84 17.73
CA HIS A 644 3.94 -0.43 17.37
C HIS A 644 3.45 -0.19 15.94
N ALA A 645 2.85 0.98 15.73
CA ALA A 645 2.31 1.43 14.47
C ALA A 645 2.50 2.94 14.30
N ARG A 646 2.26 3.41 13.07
CA ARG A 646 2.25 4.83 12.73
C ARG A 646 1.04 5.14 11.86
N GLY A 647 0.34 6.23 12.18
CA GLY A 647 -0.68 6.80 11.30
C GLY A 647 -0.10 7.20 9.94
N GLY A 648 -0.97 7.29 8.93
CA GLY A 648 -0.61 8.00 7.69
C GLY A 648 -0.35 9.47 7.99
N PHE A 649 0.46 10.13 7.17
CA PHE A 649 0.83 11.52 7.40
C PHE A 649 1.03 12.30 6.11
N LYS A 650 1.13 13.62 6.26
CA LYS A 650 1.44 14.55 5.18
C LYS A 650 2.46 15.56 5.66
N ASP A 651 3.54 15.66 4.90
CA ASP A 651 4.60 16.65 5.13
C ASP A 651 4.30 17.96 4.39
N SER A 652 4.84 19.05 4.91
CA SER A 652 5.02 20.33 4.20
C SER A 652 6.52 20.61 3.99
N PRO A 653 6.89 21.65 3.22
CA PRO A 653 8.29 22.07 3.11
C PRO A 653 8.94 22.41 4.47
N GLU A 654 8.16 22.93 5.42
CA GLU A 654 8.61 23.38 6.75
C GLU A 654 8.51 22.28 7.82
N LYS A 655 7.57 21.34 7.67
CA LYS A 655 7.32 20.24 8.61
C LYS A 655 7.42 18.90 7.91
N GLN A 656 8.58 18.27 8.06
CA GLN A 656 8.84 16.92 7.57
C GLN A 656 9.04 15.97 8.74
N ARG A 657 8.25 14.89 8.74
CA ARG A 657 8.40 13.85 9.75
C ARG A 657 9.73 13.13 9.56
N HIS A 658 10.59 13.19 10.58
CA HIS A 658 11.90 12.56 10.53
C HIS A 658 12.24 11.96 11.88
N LEU A 659 12.21 10.61 11.95
CA LEU A 659 12.69 9.90 13.12
C LEU A 659 13.99 9.15 12.82
N VAL A 660 14.72 8.83 13.88
CA VAL A 660 15.91 7.98 13.82
C VAL A 660 15.72 6.79 14.77
N ARG A 661 15.95 5.58 14.27
CA ARG A 661 15.77 4.34 15.02
C ARG A 661 17.10 3.70 15.40
N LEU A 662 17.16 3.19 16.62
CA LEU A 662 18.15 2.21 17.08
C LEU A 662 17.44 0.91 17.45
N TRP A 663 18.09 -0.22 17.16
CA TRP A 663 17.80 -1.50 17.81
C TRP A 663 18.80 -1.67 18.94
N LEU A 664 18.34 -1.99 20.13
CA LEU A 664 19.14 -2.02 21.34
C LEU A 664 18.94 -3.32 22.10
N ARG A 665 19.89 -3.64 22.98
CA ARG A 665 19.81 -4.74 23.95
C ARG A 665 20.49 -4.32 25.24
N ASP A 666 19.85 -4.62 26.36
CA ASP A 666 20.45 -4.52 27.69
C ASP A 666 20.85 -5.93 28.15
N PRO A 667 22.13 -6.32 28.12
CA PRO A 667 22.55 -7.66 28.53
C PRO A 667 22.14 -8.05 29.95
N GLU A 668 21.92 -7.08 30.85
CA GLU A 668 21.51 -7.32 32.22
C GLU A 668 20.01 -7.67 32.34
N LEU A 669 19.19 -7.18 31.43
CA LEU A 669 17.72 -7.24 31.53
C LEU A 669 17.03 -7.91 30.32
N ALA A 670 17.79 -8.21 29.26
CA ALA A 670 17.28 -8.82 28.05
C ALA A 670 16.59 -10.15 28.36
N TRP A 671 15.45 -10.36 27.72
CA TRP A 671 14.75 -11.63 27.84
C TRP A 671 15.52 -12.72 27.08
N LYS A 672 15.32 -13.98 27.49
CA LYS A 672 15.88 -15.11 26.76
C LYS A 672 15.32 -15.12 25.34
N THR A 673 16.18 -15.03 24.34
CA THR A 673 15.75 -15.12 22.94
C THR A 673 15.15 -16.51 22.67
N PRO A 674 13.93 -16.62 22.12
CA PRO A 674 13.39 -17.90 21.68
C PRO A 674 14.29 -18.55 20.63
N GLU A 675 14.46 -19.88 20.68
CA GLU A 675 15.35 -20.63 19.78
C GLU A 675 15.08 -20.33 18.29
N ALA A 676 13.80 -20.29 17.91
CA ALA A 676 13.38 -19.96 16.54
C ALA A 676 13.74 -18.53 16.08
N LEU A 677 14.06 -17.63 17.03
CA LEU A 677 14.51 -16.27 16.76
C LEU A 677 16.02 -16.10 16.88
N GLN A 678 16.75 -17.07 17.45
CA GLN A 678 18.18 -16.97 17.75
C GLN A 678 19.01 -16.58 16.51
N PRO A 679 18.88 -17.23 15.33
CA PRO A 679 19.68 -16.85 14.17
C PRO A 679 19.44 -15.41 13.71
N ARG A 680 18.24 -14.86 13.95
CA ARG A 680 17.94 -13.46 13.62
C ARG A 680 18.57 -12.51 14.63
N TRP A 681 18.59 -12.86 15.91
CA TRP A 681 19.25 -12.09 16.96
C TRP A 681 20.78 -12.11 16.80
N ASP A 682 21.36 -13.24 16.42
CA ASP A 682 22.80 -13.35 16.17
C ASP A 682 23.22 -12.40 15.04
N ASN A 683 22.46 -12.35 13.95
CA ASN A 683 22.69 -11.41 12.85
C ASN A 683 22.62 -9.93 13.28
N LEU A 684 21.88 -9.62 14.35
CA LEU A 684 21.74 -8.27 14.88
C LEU A 684 22.90 -7.90 15.81
N TYR A 685 23.29 -8.79 16.72
CA TYR A 685 24.17 -8.42 17.84
C TYR A 685 25.56 -9.03 17.77
N GLU A 686 25.74 -10.18 17.11
CA GLU A 686 27.05 -10.82 17.04
C GLU A 686 28.00 -10.15 16.04
N GLY A 687 29.26 -10.04 16.46
CA GLY A 687 30.35 -9.52 15.65
C GLY A 687 30.22 -8.04 15.28
N VAL A 688 29.28 -7.30 15.91
CA VAL A 688 29.18 -5.84 15.77
C VAL A 688 30.30 -5.21 16.59
N THR A 689 31.20 -4.48 15.93
CA THR A 689 32.31 -3.80 16.60
C THR A 689 32.28 -2.29 16.37
N PRO A 690 32.80 -1.48 17.30
CA PRO A 690 32.86 -0.02 17.14
C PRO A 690 33.50 0.43 15.80
N GLU A 691 34.52 -0.28 15.33
CA GLU A 691 35.28 0.08 14.12
C GLU A 691 34.49 -0.12 12.82
N LYS A 692 33.57 -1.10 12.82
CA LYS A 692 32.69 -1.39 11.68
C LYS A 692 31.36 -0.64 11.74
N THR A 693 31.07 -0.02 12.88
CA THR A 693 29.79 0.62 13.14
C THR A 693 29.67 1.92 12.35
N VAL A 694 28.56 2.07 11.64
CA VAL A 694 28.25 3.27 10.85
C VAL A 694 26.97 3.95 11.34
N PHE A 695 27.03 5.28 11.42
CA PHE A 695 25.93 6.18 11.74
C PHE A 695 25.63 7.05 10.51
N PRO A 696 24.71 6.63 9.62
CA PRO A 696 24.25 7.48 8.54
C PRO A 696 23.71 8.79 9.11
N LEU A 697 24.15 9.92 8.56
CA LEU A 697 23.63 11.24 8.95
C LEU A 697 22.33 11.57 8.21
N GLU A 698 22.16 11.00 7.01
CA GLU A 698 21.04 11.27 6.12
C GLU A 698 20.29 9.99 5.75
N PRO A 699 18.99 10.10 5.39
CA PRO A 699 18.16 8.96 5.09
C PRO A 699 18.65 8.17 3.88
N THR A 700 18.72 6.85 4.06
CA THR A 700 19.00 5.89 2.99
C THR A 700 18.08 4.67 3.15
N ILE A 701 17.66 4.08 2.03
CA ILE A 701 16.95 2.80 2.07
C ILE A 701 17.95 1.72 2.49
N ARG A 702 17.59 0.93 3.51
CA ARG A 702 18.36 -0.25 3.89
C ARG A 702 18.47 -1.22 2.71
N SER A 703 19.63 -1.84 2.51
CA SER A 703 19.87 -2.83 1.45
C SER A 703 18.79 -3.92 1.42
N SER A 704 18.38 -4.40 2.60
CA SER A 704 17.34 -5.42 2.79
C SER A 704 15.90 -4.96 2.46
N SER A 705 15.72 -3.66 2.23
CA SER A 705 14.45 -3.02 1.85
C SER A 705 14.56 -2.28 0.52
N ASP A 706 15.72 -2.28 -0.14
CA ASP A 706 15.92 -1.74 -1.47
C ASP A 706 15.75 -2.87 -2.50
N ALA A 707 14.66 -2.81 -3.26
CA ALA A 707 14.31 -3.89 -4.19
C ALA A 707 15.39 -4.16 -5.23
N SER A 708 16.13 -3.15 -5.67
CA SER A 708 17.20 -3.34 -6.67
C SER A 708 18.34 -4.17 -6.12
N ASN A 709 18.72 -3.97 -4.85
CA ASN A 709 19.80 -4.72 -4.21
C ASN A 709 19.40 -6.19 -3.97
N VAL A 710 18.14 -6.39 -3.57
CA VAL A 710 17.59 -7.73 -3.34
C VAL A 710 17.50 -8.53 -4.64
N GLN A 711 16.98 -7.93 -5.71
CA GLN A 711 16.90 -8.58 -7.03
C GLN A 711 18.28 -8.86 -7.64
N ALA A 712 19.26 -7.97 -7.45
CA ALA A 712 20.63 -8.19 -7.89
C ALA A 712 21.26 -9.41 -7.19
N ALA A 713 21.07 -9.55 -5.86
CA ALA A 713 21.55 -10.71 -5.10
C ALA A 713 20.94 -12.03 -5.60
N GLN A 714 19.67 -12.03 -6.02
CA GLN A 714 19.01 -13.20 -6.59
C GLN A 714 19.58 -13.63 -7.95
N ARG A 715 20.08 -12.68 -8.77
CA ARG A 715 20.69 -12.98 -10.08
C ARG A 715 22.07 -13.61 -9.94
N VAL A 716 22.86 -13.18 -8.95
CA VAL A 716 24.21 -13.72 -8.69
C VAL A 716 24.17 -15.15 -8.12
N GLY A 717 23.11 -15.52 -7.41
CA GLY A 717 22.94 -16.88 -6.88
C GLY A 717 22.44 -17.94 -7.89
N LYS A 718 22.23 -17.57 -9.17
CA LYS A 718 21.77 -18.47 -10.24
C LYS A 718 22.86 -18.84 -11.27
N THR A 719 24.07 -18.31 -11.13
CA THR A 719 25.29 -18.74 -11.85
C THR A 719 26.09 -19.67 -10.97
#